data_AF-A0A6G0MH31-F1
#
_entry.id   AF-A0A6G0MH31-F1
#
_cell.length_a   1.000
_cell.length_b   1.000
_cell.length_c   1.000
_cell.angle_alpha   90.00
_cell.angle_beta   90.00
_cell.angle_gamma   90.00
#
_symmetry.space_group_name_H-M   'P 1'
#
loop_
_entity.id
_entity.type
_entity.pdbx_description
1 polymer ?
#
loop_
_entity_poly.entity_id
_entity_poly.type
_entity_poly.pdbx_seq_one_letter_code
_entity_poly.pdbx_strand_id
1 'polypeptide(L)'
;GVETANFEFPLITKAGRRVEILLNATPRYNEHGEVKGMVGIGQDITERITQEQEYSRLIDTANAPIFGVDINGRVDIWNRKAADIMQYTNEDVLGKDLVAEFISNEYKVPVRSVLEKAFEGVETANFEFPLITKAGRRVEILLNATPRYNERGEVMGMVGIGQDITERIAQEQEYTRLIDTANAPIFGVDANICINIFNRKAQQITNFSYDEVVGKKYVETFISPEHQAIVYDIMSRALEGNETASFEVPVITKTGRKVNILLNATARFDQHGQIVGVVGIGQDITDRIAQEQEYTRVIDSANAPIFGVDVNGCVNIWNKKAAEITQYTPNDVMGENLVEKFITEDYRDAVGLVLSKACEGTETANFEFPLMTKAGRRVEILLNATSRFNEIGEVMGVVGIGQDITERIAQEQEYTRLIDTANAPIFGVDINGRVNIWNRKAAEIMQYTTEDVLGKDLVAEFISREYKVPVRSVLEKAFEGVETANFEFPLITKAGRRVEILLNATPRYNEHGEVMGMVGIGQDITERIAQENEYTRLIDTANAPIFGVDINGHVNIWNRKAADIMQYTNEDVLGKDLVAEFISNEYKVPVRSVLEKAFEGVETANFEFPLITKAGRRVEILLNATPRYNERGEVMGMVGIGQDITERIAQEQEYSRLIDTANAPIFGVDINGHVNIWNRKSADIMQYTNEDVLGKDLVAEFISNEYKVPVRSVLEKAFEGVETANFEFPLITKAGRRVEILLNATPRYNEHGEVKGMVGIGQDITERIAQEQEYSRLIDTANAPIFGVDADMRINIFNRKAEQTTNFLSQEVVGENVGTIISPEFKAMTHEIMCQALQGNETASFELALKTKTGRKVNILLNATARFDQHGQIVGVVGIGQDITDRIAQEQEYTRLIDSANAPIFGVDVNGCVNIWNKKAAEITQYTPNDVMGENLVEKFITED
;
A
#
# COMPACT_ATOMS: atom_id res chain seq x y z
N GLY A 1 17.95 -19.65 -8.14
CA GLY A 1 18.90 -20.73 -8.48
C GLY A 1 19.30 -20.61 -9.93
N VAL A 2 18.32 -20.55 -10.83
CA VAL A 2 18.37 -19.66 -12.01
C VAL A 2 17.89 -18.27 -11.54
N GLU A 3 18.43 -17.18 -12.07
CA GLU A 3 18.16 -15.80 -11.60
C GLU A 3 17.05 -15.10 -12.40
N THR A 4 17.01 -15.33 -13.71
CA THR A 4 15.86 -15.08 -14.60
C THR A 4 15.60 -16.37 -15.37
N ALA A 5 14.41 -16.95 -15.22
CA ALA A 5 14.09 -18.28 -15.74
C ALA A 5 12.98 -18.25 -16.81
N ASN A 6 13.32 -18.74 -18.01
CA ASN A 6 12.50 -18.70 -19.23
C ASN A 6 11.51 -19.88 -19.33
N PHE A 7 10.18 -19.65 -19.34
CA PHE A 7 9.17 -20.73 -19.31
C PHE A 7 8.16 -20.77 -20.48
N GLU A 8 8.22 -21.84 -21.30
CA GLU A 8 7.25 -22.14 -22.37
C GLU A 8 6.07 -23.03 -21.88
N PHE A 9 4.80 -22.61 -22.15
CA PHE A 9 3.55 -23.00 -21.45
C PHE A 9 2.29 -22.17 -21.85
N PRO A 10 1.07 -22.76 -21.92
CA PRO A 10 -0.22 -22.10 -22.19
C PRO A 10 -1.12 -21.80 -20.97
N LEU A 11 -2.13 -20.95 -21.17
CA LEU A 11 -3.16 -20.54 -20.20
C LEU A 11 -4.50 -20.36 -20.93
N ILE A 12 -5.63 -20.25 -20.21
CA ILE A 12 -6.97 -19.99 -20.80
C ILE A 12 -7.70 -18.79 -20.19
N THR A 13 -8.34 -17.97 -21.03
CA THR A 13 -9.15 -16.81 -20.60
C THR A 13 -10.50 -17.22 -19.98
N LYS A 14 -11.11 -16.35 -19.16
CA LYS A 14 -12.47 -16.46 -18.59
C LYS A 14 -13.58 -16.58 -19.65
N ALA A 15 -13.26 -16.26 -20.91
CA ALA A 15 -14.11 -16.45 -22.08
C ALA A 15 -13.76 -17.71 -22.93
N GLY A 16 -12.68 -18.43 -22.60
CA GLY A 16 -12.32 -19.72 -23.20
C GLY A 16 -11.29 -19.70 -24.35
N ARG A 17 -10.43 -18.69 -24.44
CA ARG A 17 -9.38 -18.55 -25.50
C ARG A 17 -8.00 -19.05 -24.97
N ARG A 18 -7.10 -19.63 -25.79
CA ARG A 18 -5.82 -20.26 -25.38
C ARG A 18 -4.59 -19.36 -25.60
N VAL A 19 -3.63 -19.45 -24.66
CA VAL A 19 -2.74 -18.35 -24.29
C VAL A 19 -1.32 -18.79 -23.79
N GLU A 20 -0.35 -19.05 -24.69
CA GLU A 20 1.13 -19.16 -24.43
C GLU A 20 1.83 -17.90 -23.80
N ILE A 21 2.59 -18.03 -22.71
CA ILE A 21 3.12 -16.85 -21.95
C ILE A 21 4.61 -16.97 -21.52
N LEU A 22 5.61 -16.43 -22.24
CA LEU A 22 7.04 -16.84 -22.08
C LEU A 22 7.69 -16.10 -20.92
N LEU A 23 7.16 -16.41 -19.76
CA LEU A 23 7.49 -15.89 -18.46
C LEU A 23 9.01 -15.95 -18.26
N ASN A 24 9.68 -14.81 -18.14
CA ASN A 24 10.98 -14.77 -17.46
C ASN A 24 10.69 -14.49 -16.01
N ALA A 25 10.82 -15.51 -15.18
CA ALA A 25 10.48 -15.41 -13.78
C ALA A 25 11.69 -14.92 -12.97
N THR A 26 11.56 -13.75 -12.34
CA THR A 26 12.57 -13.21 -11.42
C THR A 26 12.14 -13.51 -9.97
N PRO A 27 12.89 -14.33 -9.21
CA PRO A 27 12.59 -14.61 -7.82
C PRO A 27 12.80 -13.32 -6.99
N ARG A 28 11.80 -12.95 -6.19
CA ARG A 28 11.85 -11.81 -5.28
C ARG A 28 12.33 -12.27 -3.92
N TYR A 29 13.30 -11.55 -3.35
CA TYR A 29 13.90 -11.87 -2.05
C TYR A 29 13.40 -10.92 -0.96
N ASN A 30 13.44 -11.36 0.31
CA ASN A 30 13.27 -10.50 1.48
C ASN A 30 14.56 -9.73 1.81
N GLU A 31 14.52 -8.82 2.79
CA GLU A 31 15.69 -8.03 3.25
C GLU A 31 16.80 -8.89 3.90
N HIS A 32 16.62 -10.21 4.00
CA HIS A 32 17.58 -11.18 4.52
C HIS A 32 18.11 -12.15 3.44
N GLY A 33 17.67 -11.99 2.18
CA GLY A 33 18.15 -12.77 1.03
C GLY A 33 17.42 -14.09 0.77
N GLU A 34 16.26 -14.31 1.40
CA GLU A 34 15.43 -15.51 1.21
C GLU A 34 14.31 -15.24 0.20
N VAL A 35 13.93 -16.24 -0.60
CA VAL A 35 12.88 -16.07 -1.63
C VAL A 35 11.52 -15.86 -0.95
N LYS A 36 10.91 -14.69 -1.19
CA LYS A 36 9.57 -14.30 -0.71
C LYS A 36 8.46 -14.59 -1.74
N GLY A 37 8.85 -14.89 -2.98
CA GLY A 37 7.94 -15.19 -4.08
C GLY A 37 8.66 -14.96 -5.41
N MET A 38 7.91 -14.74 -6.48
CA MET A 38 8.47 -14.57 -7.81
C MET A 38 7.59 -13.59 -8.60
N VAL A 39 8.22 -12.56 -9.18
CA VAL A 39 7.59 -11.71 -10.19
C VAL A 39 8.38 -11.91 -11.47
N GLY A 40 7.72 -12.46 -12.47
CA GLY A 40 8.30 -12.62 -13.81
C GLY A 40 7.59 -11.74 -14.79
N ILE A 41 8.07 -11.62 -16.03
CA ILE A 41 7.58 -10.66 -17.06
C ILE A 41 7.82 -11.23 -18.48
N GLY A 42 7.37 -10.73 -19.66
CA GLY A 42 6.20 -9.90 -20.01
C GLY A 42 6.14 -9.02 -21.31
N GLN A 43 5.96 -9.54 -22.55
CA GLN A 43 5.44 -8.86 -23.76
C GLN A 43 4.65 -9.85 -24.68
N ASP A 44 4.92 -10.03 -25.98
CA ASP A 44 4.16 -10.95 -26.87
C ASP A 44 4.98 -11.38 -28.12
N ILE A 45 5.67 -12.56 -28.15
CA ILE A 45 6.38 -13.15 -29.34
C ILE A 45 5.85 -14.72 -29.66
N THR A 46 4.85 -15.41 -30.48
CA THR A 46 4.34 -15.89 -31.96
C THR A 46 5.12 -16.02 -33.36
N GLU A 47 5.28 -15.01 -34.24
CA GLU A 47 6.34 -14.96 -35.30
C GLU A 47 7.69 -15.74 -35.08
N ARG A 48 8.69 -15.19 -34.37
CA ARG A 48 10.15 -15.40 -34.55
C ARG A 48 10.69 -16.83 -34.78
N ILE A 49 10.46 -17.86 -33.92
CA ILE A 49 11.01 -19.24 -34.12
C ILE A 49 10.48 -19.86 -35.42
N THR A 50 9.31 -19.40 -35.89
CA THR A 50 8.71 -19.85 -37.15
C THR A 50 9.60 -19.54 -38.36
N GLN A 51 10.56 -18.59 -38.28
CA GLN A 51 11.38 -18.16 -39.42
C GLN A 51 12.61 -19.04 -39.74
N GLU A 52 13.40 -19.50 -38.76
CA GLU A 52 14.78 -19.95 -39.07
C GLU A 52 14.86 -21.35 -39.71
N GLN A 53 13.82 -22.19 -39.58
CA GLN A 53 13.80 -23.55 -40.14
C GLN A 53 13.51 -23.64 -41.65
N GLU A 54 13.31 -22.51 -42.34
CA GLU A 54 12.89 -22.50 -43.75
C GLU A 54 14.02 -22.70 -44.75
N TYR A 55 15.19 -22.05 -44.54
CA TYR A 55 16.12 -21.79 -45.65
C TYR A 55 16.70 -23.05 -46.31
N SER A 56 17.07 -24.06 -45.52
CA SER A 56 17.61 -25.32 -46.07
C SER A 56 16.53 -26.23 -46.67
N ARG A 57 15.24 -25.98 -46.42
CA ARG A 57 14.15 -26.64 -47.14
C ARG A 57 14.11 -26.14 -48.58
N LEU A 58 14.27 -24.83 -48.81
CA LEU A 58 13.95 -24.13 -50.06
C LEU A 58 14.47 -24.78 -51.36
N ILE A 59 15.69 -25.32 -51.39
CA ILE A 59 16.23 -25.96 -52.61
C ILE A 59 15.56 -27.32 -52.86
N ASP A 60 15.49 -28.17 -51.84
CA ASP A 60 14.90 -29.50 -51.99
C ASP A 60 13.36 -29.43 -52.13
N THR A 61 12.72 -28.42 -51.53
CA THR A 61 11.31 -28.09 -51.73
C THR A 61 11.03 -27.18 -52.92
N ALA A 62 12.05 -26.76 -53.69
CA ALA A 62 11.85 -25.80 -54.78
C ALA A 62 10.79 -26.31 -55.77
N ASN A 63 9.79 -25.46 -56.05
CA ASN A 63 8.54 -25.94 -56.64
C ASN A 63 8.58 -26.18 -58.16
N ALA A 64 9.72 -25.90 -58.80
CA ALA A 64 10.07 -26.37 -60.13
C ALA A 64 10.95 -27.63 -60.04
N PRO A 65 10.90 -28.57 -61.00
CA PRO A 65 11.87 -29.65 -61.10
C PRO A 65 13.26 -29.08 -61.36
N ILE A 66 14.08 -28.97 -60.31
CA ILE A 66 15.46 -28.49 -60.37
C ILE A 66 16.39 -29.68 -60.45
N PHE A 67 17.18 -29.71 -61.53
CA PHE A 67 18.32 -30.60 -61.67
C PHE A 67 19.59 -29.78 -61.89
N GLY A 68 20.56 -29.93 -61.01
CA GLY A 68 21.94 -29.53 -61.26
C GLY A 68 22.67 -30.62 -62.02
N VAL A 69 23.48 -30.26 -63.00
CA VAL A 69 24.47 -31.15 -63.59
C VAL A 69 25.86 -30.52 -63.55
N ASP A 70 26.86 -31.35 -63.30
CA ASP A 70 28.27 -30.97 -63.38
C ASP A 70 28.68 -30.65 -64.84
N ILE A 71 29.91 -30.16 -65.02
CA ILE A 71 30.48 -29.85 -66.35
C ILE A 71 30.66 -31.09 -67.27
N ASN A 72 30.36 -32.29 -66.79
CA ASN A 72 30.33 -33.54 -67.58
C ASN A 72 28.89 -34.00 -67.92
N GLY A 73 27.86 -33.24 -67.51
CA GLY A 73 26.45 -33.58 -67.72
C GLY A 73 25.89 -34.60 -66.72
N ARG A 74 26.56 -34.84 -65.59
CA ARG A 74 26.10 -35.76 -64.53
C ARG A 74 25.36 -35.01 -63.44
N VAL A 75 24.24 -35.57 -62.97
CA VAL A 75 23.40 -34.93 -61.95
C VAL A 75 24.14 -34.77 -60.62
N ASP A 76 24.32 -33.52 -60.15
CA ASP A 76 24.95 -33.16 -58.86
C ASP A 76 23.92 -32.64 -57.83
N ILE A 77 22.79 -32.11 -58.30
CA ILE A 77 21.64 -31.72 -57.48
C ILE A 77 20.40 -32.35 -58.12
N TRP A 78 19.60 -33.10 -57.37
CA TRP A 78 18.27 -33.53 -57.80
C TRP A 78 17.27 -33.27 -56.69
N ASN A 79 16.45 -32.24 -56.88
CA ASN A 79 15.53 -31.80 -55.84
C ASN A 79 14.29 -32.70 -55.77
N ARG A 80 13.60 -32.71 -54.62
CA ARG A 80 12.40 -33.52 -54.42
C ARG A 80 11.33 -33.27 -55.49
N LYS A 81 11.19 -32.05 -56.02
CA LYS A 81 10.20 -31.77 -57.08
C LYS A 81 10.54 -32.44 -58.42
N ALA A 82 11.82 -32.48 -58.80
CA ALA A 82 12.29 -33.27 -59.95
C ALA A 82 12.02 -34.76 -59.72
N ALA A 83 12.23 -35.23 -58.49
CA ALA A 83 11.88 -36.59 -58.09
C ALA A 83 10.37 -36.88 -58.13
N ASP A 84 9.52 -35.94 -57.69
CA ASP A 84 8.05 -36.09 -57.63
C ASP A 84 7.43 -36.11 -59.05
N ILE A 85 7.86 -35.21 -59.94
CA ILE A 85 7.33 -35.08 -61.30
C ILE A 85 7.80 -36.25 -62.19
N MET A 86 9.08 -36.62 -62.11
CA MET A 86 9.65 -37.70 -62.93
C MET A 86 9.48 -39.09 -62.31
N GLN A 87 9.22 -39.17 -61.00
CA GLN A 87 9.11 -40.38 -60.17
C GLN A 87 10.42 -41.21 -60.05
N TYR A 88 11.55 -40.53 -59.88
CA TYR A 88 12.88 -41.11 -59.59
C TYR A 88 13.53 -40.41 -58.41
N THR A 89 13.98 -41.16 -57.39
CA THR A 89 14.51 -40.61 -56.14
C THR A 89 15.91 -40.03 -56.31
N ASN A 90 16.36 -39.16 -55.41
CA ASN A 90 17.69 -38.53 -55.48
C ASN A 90 18.83 -39.57 -55.62
N GLU A 91 18.75 -40.69 -54.88
CA GLU A 91 19.68 -41.83 -54.99
C GLU A 91 19.61 -42.57 -56.33
N ASP A 92 18.47 -42.55 -57.03
CA ASP A 92 18.31 -43.19 -58.35
C ASP A 92 19.04 -42.43 -59.48
N VAL A 93 19.36 -41.13 -59.30
CA VAL A 93 19.84 -40.25 -60.39
C VAL A 93 21.15 -39.51 -60.12
N LEU A 94 21.58 -39.31 -58.87
CA LEU A 94 22.88 -38.71 -58.57
C LEU A 94 24.03 -39.39 -59.34
N GLY A 95 24.81 -38.59 -60.07
CA GLY A 95 25.93 -39.05 -60.89
C GLY A 95 25.59 -39.64 -62.26
N LYS A 96 24.30 -39.75 -62.65
CA LYS A 96 23.88 -40.31 -63.97
C LYS A 96 23.74 -39.27 -65.08
N ASP A 97 23.64 -39.75 -66.32
CA ASP A 97 23.36 -38.96 -67.53
C ASP A 97 21.85 -38.74 -67.71
N LEU A 98 21.43 -37.48 -67.81
CA LEU A 98 20.02 -37.10 -67.85
C LEU A 98 19.32 -37.41 -69.18
N VAL A 99 20.01 -37.26 -70.32
CA VAL A 99 19.39 -37.30 -71.65
C VAL A 99 19.30 -38.74 -72.19
N ALA A 100 20.27 -39.58 -71.82
CA ALA A 100 20.28 -40.98 -72.21
C ALA A 100 19.08 -41.74 -71.64
N GLU A 101 18.78 -41.58 -70.35
CA GLU A 101 17.81 -42.41 -69.62
C GLU A 101 16.38 -41.84 -69.59
N PHE A 102 16.16 -40.52 -69.46
CA PHE A 102 14.88 -39.98 -68.95
C PHE A 102 13.97 -39.22 -69.95
N ILE A 103 14.38 -39.00 -71.20
CA ILE A 103 13.60 -38.24 -72.20
C ILE A 103 12.92 -39.16 -73.24
N SER A 104 11.76 -38.76 -73.79
CA SER A 104 11.02 -39.54 -74.79
C SER A 104 11.65 -39.46 -76.19
N ASN A 105 11.57 -40.55 -76.99
CA ASN A 105 12.32 -40.69 -78.26
C ASN A 105 12.01 -39.62 -79.32
N GLU A 106 10.82 -39.03 -79.31
CA GLU A 106 10.43 -37.93 -80.21
C GLU A 106 11.12 -36.61 -79.86
N TYR A 107 11.57 -36.43 -78.60
CA TYR A 107 12.11 -35.18 -78.07
C TYR A 107 13.56 -35.27 -77.55
N LYS A 108 14.23 -36.44 -77.61
CA LYS A 108 15.64 -36.59 -77.19
C LYS A 108 16.62 -35.67 -77.93
N VAL A 109 16.43 -35.49 -79.24
CA VAL A 109 17.37 -34.72 -80.09
C VAL A 109 17.32 -33.22 -79.80
N PRO A 110 16.14 -32.56 -79.71
CA PRO A 110 16.05 -31.17 -79.27
C PRO A 110 16.72 -30.91 -77.90
N VAL A 111 16.40 -31.71 -76.88
CA VAL A 111 16.85 -31.47 -75.50
C VAL A 111 18.38 -31.50 -75.35
N ARG A 112 19.09 -32.36 -76.10
CA ARG A 112 20.56 -32.38 -76.05
C ARG A 112 21.20 -31.06 -76.53
N SER A 113 20.63 -30.44 -77.57
CA SER A 113 21.11 -29.16 -78.14
C SER A 113 20.85 -27.94 -77.25
N VAL A 114 20.08 -28.11 -76.16
CA VAL A 114 19.84 -27.11 -75.12
C VAL A 114 20.99 -27.13 -74.10
N LEU A 115 21.33 -28.31 -73.58
CA LEU A 115 22.38 -28.46 -72.56
C LEU A 115 23.78 -28.05 -73.05
N GLU A 116 24.16 -28.46 -74.26
CA GLU A 116 25.52 -28.21 -74.79
C GLU A 116 25.84 -26.70 -74.91
N LYS A 117 24.83 -25.85 -75.14
CA LYS A 117 24.97 -24.37 -75.19
C LYS A 117 25.08 -23.74 -73.80
N ALA A 118 24.34 -24.26 -72.81
CA ALA A 118 24.40 -23.75 -71.44
C ALA A 118 25.80 -23.90 -70.82
N PHE A 119 26.54 -24.96 -71.17
CA PHE A 119 27.94 -25.14 -70.77
C PHE A 119 28.92 -24.17 -71.44
N GLU A 120 28.60 -23.65 -72.63
CA GLU A 120 29.37 -22.57 -73.29
C GLU A 120 29.07 -21.19 -72.67
N GLY A 121 28.29 -21.13 -71.58
CA GLY A 121 27.87 -19.90 -70.93
C GLY A 121 26.69 -19.20 -71.63
N VAL A 122 26.02 -19.88 -72.56
CA VAL A 122 24.91 -19.32 -73.35
C VAL A 122 23.59 -19.90 -72.86
N GLU A 123 22.83 -19.10 -72.11
CA GLU A 123 21.51 -19.48 -71.62
C GLU A 123 20.57 -19.85 -72.77
N THR A 124 19.73 -20.86 -72.54
CA THR A 124 18.82 -21.41 -73.54
C THR A 124 17.38 -21.32 -73.07
N ALA A 125 16.54 -20.74 -73.92
CA ALA A 125 15.21 -20.29 -73.56
C ALA A 125 14.08 -21.15 -74.17
N ASN A 126 13.14 -21.53 -73.31
CA ASN A 126 11.73 -21.76 -73.60
C ASN A 126 11.40 -22.75 -74.72
N PHE A 127 11.70 -24.03 -74.50
CA PHE A 127 11.31 -25.13 -75.40
C PHE A 127 10.11 -25.93 -74.86
N GLU A 128 8.94 -25.81 -75.51
CA GLU A 128 7.66 -26.45 -75.13
C GLU A 128 7.48 -27.86 -75.76
N PHE A 129 7.26 -28.91 -74.97
CA PHE A 129 7.04 -30.29 -75.45
C PHE A 129 6.37 -31.26 -74.45
N PRO A 130 5.61 -32.28 -74.91
CA PRO A 130 5.01 -33.29 -74.05
C PRO A 130 6.02 -34.28 -73.45
N LEU A 131 6.06 -34.32 -72.12
CA LEU A 131 6.73 -35.32 -71.30
C LEU A 131 5.71 -36.36 -70.78
N ILE A 132 6.20 -37.56 -70.49
CA ILE A 132 5.40 -38.69 -69.99
C ILE A 132 6.04 -39.21 -68.72
N THR A 133 5.28 -39.28 -67.63
CA THR A 133 5.78 -39.75 -66.33
C THR A 133 5.92 -41.27 -66.28
N LYS A 134 6.64 -41.78 -65.27
CA LYS A 134 6.82 -43.23 -65.00
C LYS A 134 5.50 -44.02 -64.87
N ALA A 135 4.39 -43.34 -64.58
CA ALA A 135 3.04 -43.90 -64.50
C ALA A 135 2.15 -43.65 -65.75
N GLY A 136 2.69 -43.02 -66.81
CA GLY A 136 2.00 -42.87 -68.10
C GLY A 136 1.11 -41.62 -68.26
N ARG A 137 1.17 -40.64 -67.35
CA ARG A 137 0.47 -39.34 -67.52
C ARG A 137 1.26 -38.44 -68.47
N ARG A 138 0.56 -37.76 -69.39
CA ARG A 138 1.11 -36.70 -70.27
C ARG A 138 1.06 -35.33 -69.58
N VAL A 139 2.11 -34.53 -69.81
CA VAL A 139 2.41 -33.23 -69.18
C VAL A 139 3.12 -32.37 -70.23
N GLU A 140 2.72 -31.12 -70.49
CA GLU A 140 3.36 -30.28 -71.52
C GLU A 140 4.45 -29.38 -70.89
N ILE A 141 5.74 -29.69 -71.09
CA ILE A 141 6.88 -29.07 -70.39
C ILE A 141 7.61 -28.02 -71.24
N LEU A 142 7.81 -26.85 -70.67
CA LEU A 142 8.72 -25.76 -71.06
C LEU A 142 10.05 -25.90 -70.29
N LEU A 143 11.20 -25.99 -70.96
CA LEU A 143 12.51 -26.19 -70.31
C LEU A 143 13.49 -25.01 -70.51
N ASN A 144 14.21 -24.64 -69.45
CA ASN A 144 15.26 -23.61 -69.39
C ASN A 144 16.54 -24.13 -68.69
N ALA A 145 17.71 -23.50 -68.95
CA ALA A 145 19.01 -23.92 -68.41
C ALA A 145 20.04 -22.77 -68.24
N THR A 146 20.69 -22.72 -67.07
CA THR A 146 21.59 -21.63 -66.62
C THR A 146 22.86 -22.14 -65.91
N PRO A 147 24.06 -21.59 -66.18
CA PRO A 147 25.31 -21.95 -65.50
C PRO A 147 25.41 -21.47 -64.02
N ARG A 148 26.07 -22.25 -63.17
CA ARG A 148 26.40 -21.94 -61.76
C ARG A 148 27.85 -21.47 -61.63
N TYR A 149 28.10 -20.48 -60.76
CA TYR A 149 29.42 -19.87 -60.56
C TYR A 149 29.93 -20.00 -59.11
N ASN A 150 31.24 -19.92 -58.92
CA ASN A 150 31.89 -19.81 -57.59
C ASN A 150 32.04 -18.35 -57.13
N GLU A 151 32.49 -18.12 -55.89
CA GLU A 151 32.76 -16.78 -55.30
C GLU A 151 33.77 -15.92 -56.08
N ARG A 152 34.50 -16.49 -57.05
CA ARG A 152 35.46 -15.80 -57.93
C ARG A 152 34.93 -15.56 -59.35
N GLY A 153 33.73 -16.05 -59.67
CA GLY A 153 33.09 -15.86 -60.98
C GLY A 153 33.42 -16.91 -62.04
N GLU A 154 33.92 -18.10 -61.69
CA GLU A 154 34.16 -19.21 -62.63
C GLU A 154 33.00 -20.22 -62.64
N VAL A 155 32.65 -20.77 -63.80
CA VAL A 155 31.55 -21.74 -63.97
C VAL A 155 31.94 -23.09 -63.34
N MET A 156 31.04 -23.64 -62.51
CA MET A 156 31.19 -24.92 -61.80
C MET A 156 30.32 -26.04 -62.40
N GLY A 157 29.24 -25.69 -63.10
CA GLY A 157 28.25 -26.61 -63.68
C GLY A 157 27.04 -25.82 -64.18
N MET A 158 25.90 -26.45 -64.38
CA MET A 158 24.64 -25.78 -64.70
C MET A 158 23.46 -26.33 -63.89
N VAL A 159 22.35 -25.59 -63.89
CA VAL A 159 21.05 -26.04 -63.40
C VAL A 159 20.03 -25.91 -64.54
N GLY A 160 19.27 -26.97 -64.77
CA GLY A 160 18.10 -26.98 -65.64
C GLY A 160 16.81 -26.96 -64.83
N ILE A 161 15.80 -26.27 -65.35
CA ILE A 161 14.54 -25.96 -64.68
C ILE A 161 13.39 -26.11 -65.70
N GLY A 162 12.43 -26.99 -65.39
CA GLY A 162 11.23 -27.20 -66.22
C GLY A 162 9.95 -26.56 -65.66
N GLN A 163 8.93 -26.39 -66.49
CA GLN A 163 7.63 -25.79 -66.14
C GLN A 163 6.50 -26.43 -66.99
N ASP A 164 5.34 -26.73 -66.40
CA ASP A 164 4.16 -27.20 -67.16
C ASP A 164 3.38 -26.00 -67.77
N ILE A 165 2.90 -26.13 -69.01
CA ILE A 165 2.12 -25.10 -69.73
C ILE A 165 0.67 -25.49 -70.02
N THR A 166 0.25 -26.71 -69.65
CA THR A 166 -1.05 -27.32 -70.06
C THR A 166 -2.27 -26.44 -69.75
N GLU A 167 -2.21 -25.65 -68.67
CA GLU A 167 -3.33 -24.83 -68.17
C GLU A 167 -3.58 -23.55 -68.99
N ARG A 168 -2.56 -23.02 -69.70
CA ARG A 168 -2.59 -21.74 -70.41
C ARG A 168 -3.73 -21.62 -71.44
N ILE A 169 -4.14 -22.75 -72.01
CA ILE A 169 -5.19 -22.81 -73.06
C ILE A 169 -6.61 -22.78 -72.47
N ALA A 170 -6.79 -23.12 -71.19
CA ALA A 170 -8.12 -23.11 -70.56
C ALA A 170 -8.60 -21.68 -70.20
N GLN A 171 -7.66 -20.80 -69.85
CA GLN A 171 -7.92 -19.47 -69.27
C GLN A 171 -8.70 -18.52 -70.19
N GLU A 172 -8.53 -18.63 -71.51
CA GLU A 172 -9.05 -17.66 -72.49
C GLU A 172 -10.59 -17.64 -72.56
N GLN A 173 -11.24 -18.80 -72.35
CA GLN A 173 -12.71 -18.91 -72.32
C GLN A 173 -13.32 -18.48 -70.98
N GLU A 174 -12.53 -18.50 -69.91
CA GLU A 174 -12.95 -18.09 -68.57
C GLU A 174 -13.10 -16.56 -68.50
N TYR A 175 -12.19 -15.84 -69.17
CA TYR A 175 -12.04 -14.39 -69.16
C TYR A 175 -13.34 -13.61 -69.41
N THR A 176 -14.14 -13.97 -70.43
CA THR A 176 -15.38 -13.26 -70.74
C THR A 176 -16.46 -13.45 -69.67
N ARG A 177 -16.53 -14.64 -69.03
CA ARG A 177 -17.47 -14.87 -67.93
C ARG A 177 -17.05 -14.07 -66.70
N LEU A 178 -15.76 -14.03 -66.38
CA LEU A 178 -15.23 -13.33 -65.22
C LEU A 178 -15.63 -11.85 -65.20
N ILE A 179 -15.56 -11.13 -66.34
CA ILE A 179 -15.90 -9.69 -66.42
C ILE A 179 -17.37 -9.42 -66.03
N ASP A 180 -18.31 -10.24 -66.53
CA ASP A 180 -19.75 -10.02 -66.33
C ASP A 180 -20.26 -10.58 -64.99
N THR A 181 -19.59 -11.59 -64.44
CA THR A 181 -19.87 -12.11 -63.08
C THR A 181 -19.07 -11.40 -61.98
N ALA A 182 -18.16 -10.49 -62.32
CA ALA A 182 -17.33 -9.78 -61.34
C ALA A 182 -18.18 -9.00 -60.32
N ASN A 183 -17.87 -9.21 -59.04
CA ASN A 183 -18.48 -8.48 -57.92
C ASN A 183 -17.97 -7.03 -57.78
N ALA A 184 -17.04 -6.60 -58.64
CA ALA A 184 -16.52 -5.24 -58.76
C ALA A 184 -17.19 -4.51 -59.95
N PRO A 185 -17.51 -3.20 -59.84
CA PRO A 185 -17.98 -2.41 -60.99
C PRO A 185 -16.89 -2.25 -62.04
N ILE A 186 -17.03 -2.96 -63.17
CA ILE A 186 -16.14 -2.84 -64.33
C ILE A 186 -16.85 -2.04 -65.42
N PHE A 187 -16.17 -1.04 -65.96
CA PHE A 187 -16.57 -0.35 -67.17
C PHE A 187 -15.42 -0.27 -68.18
N GLY A 188 -15.73 0.05 -69.41
CA GLY A 188 -14.75 0.36 -70.45
C GLY A 188 -15.24 1.54 -71.28
N VAL A 189 -14.32 2.41 -71.67
CA VAL A 189 -14.55 3.53 -72.57
C VAL A 189 -13.74 3.36 -73.86
N ASP A 190 -14.15 4.04 -74.93
CA ASP A 190 -13.41 4.13 -76.18
C ASP A 190 -12.39 5.29 -76.14
N ALA A 191 -11.71 5.55 -77.27
CA ALA A 191 -10.79 6.68 -77.41
C ALA A 191 -11.46 8.06 -77.34
N ASN A 192 -12.80 8.15 -77.31
CA ASN A 192 -13.57 9.37 -77.11
C ASN A 192 -14.09 9.51 -75.66
N ILE A 193 -13.69 8.60 -74.76
CA ILE A 193 -14.14 8.49 -73.36
C ILE A 193 -15.66 8.15 -73.27
N CYS A 194 -16.22 7.56 -74.35
CA CYS A 194 -17.59 7.07 -74.43
C CYS A 194 -17.67 5.59 -74.02
N ILE A 195 -18.67 5.24 -73.19
CA ILE A 195 -18.76 3.91 -72.57
C ILE A 195 -19.09 2.82 -73.60
N ASN A 196 -18.30 1.74 -73.60
CA ASN A 196 -18.43 0.55 -74.47
C ASN A 196 -18.47 -0.78 -73.71
N ILE A 197 -18.17 -0.81 -72.41
CA ILE A 197 -18.38 -1.95 -71.50
C ILE A 197 -18.97 -1.39 -70.20
N PHE A 198 -19.96 -2.06 -69.61
CA PHE A 198 -20.53 -1.67 -68.31
C PHE A 198 -21.16 -2.89 -67.62
N ASN A 199 -20.39 -3.56 -66.75
CA ASN A 199 -20.80 -4.84 -66.18
C ASN A 199 -22.00 -4.70 -65.21
N ARG A 200 -22.57 -5.85 -64.82
CA ARG A 200 -23.77 -5.89 -63.97
C ARG A 200 -23.61 -5.15 -62.64
N LYS A 201 -22.42 -5.14 -62.04
CA LYS A 201 -22.15 -4.47 -60.75
C LYS A 201 -22.09 -2.95 -60.90
N ALA A 202 -21.52 -2.44 -61.98
CA ALA A 202 -21.49 -1.00 -62.27
C ALA A 202 -22.90 -0.41 -62.40
N GLN A 203 -23.82 -1.18 -63.01
CA GLN A 203 -25.24 -0.82 -63.10
C GLN A 203 -25.93 -0.76 -61.73
N GLN A 204 -25.65 -1.73 -60.85
CA GLN A 204 -26.22 -1.79 -59.49
C GLN A 204 -25.76 -0.63 -58.60
N ILE A 205 -24.48 -0.27 -58.62
CA ILE A 205 -23.93 0.79 -57.75
C ILE A 205 -24.40 2.17 -58.21
N THR A 206 -24.41 2.42 -59.53
CA THR A 206 -24.74 3.74 -60.08
C THR A 206 -26.25 4.00 -60.26
N ASN A 207 -27.07 2.94 -60.28
CA ASN A 207 -28.50 2.92 -60.64
C ASN A 207 -28.83 3.33 -62.09
N PHE A 208 -27.88 3.19 -63.03
CA PHE A 208 -28.13 3.31 -64.48
C PHE A 208 -27.99 1.95 -65.18
N SER A 209 -28.77 1.69 -66.23
CA SER A 209 -28.60 0.48 -67.06
C SER A 209 -27.54 0.69 -68.15
N TYR A 210 -27.00 -0.39 -68.71
CA TYR A 210 -26.03 -0.32 -69.82
C TYR A 210 -26.58 0.47 -71.03
N ASP A 211 -27.82 0.19 -71.44
CA ASP A 211 -28.47 0.87 -72.58
C ASP A 211 -28.70 2.38 -72.33
N GLU A 212 -28.77 2.81 -71.06
CA GLU A 212 -28.86 4.23 -70.71
C GLU A 212 -27.50 4.96 -70.79
N VAL A 213 -26.37 4.26 -70.83
CA VAL A 213 -25.03 4.85 -70.64
C VAL A 213 -24.04 4.53 -71.76
N VAL A 214 -24.26 3.47 -72.52
CA VAL A 214 -23.45 3.12 -73.70
C VAL A 214 -23.43 4.28 -74.69
N GLY A 215 -22.23 4.61 -75.20
CA GLY A 215 -22.02 5.76 -76.09
C GLY A 215 -22.10 7.14 -75.42
N LYS A 216 -22.43 7.24 -74.11
CA LYS A 216 -22.27 8.49 -73.35
C LYS A 216 -20.87 8.60 -72.77
N LYS A 217 -20.41 9.83 -72.59
CA LYS A 217 -19.15 10.13 -71.91
C LYS A 217 -19.22 9.78 -70.43
N TYR A 218 -18.24 9.04 -69.94
CA TYR A 218 -18.17 8.65 -68.52
C TYR A 218 -18.09 9.86 -67.58
N VAL A 219 -17.17 10.79 -67.85
CA VAL A 219 -16.84 11.90 -66.93
C VAL A 219 -18.01 12.87 -66.76
N GLU A 220 -18.71 13.22 -67.84
CA GLU A 220 -19.87 14.12 -67.80
C GLU A 220 -21.12 13.48 -67.18
N THR A 221 -21.21 12.14 -67.16
CA THR A 221 -22.39 11.41 -66.66
C THR A 221 -22.29 11.07 -65.17
N PHE A 222 -21.09 10.72 -64.68
CA PHE A 222 -20.91 10.11 -63.36
C PHE A 222 -20.11 10.92 -62.35
N ILE A 223 -19.32 11.90 -62.80
CA ILE A 223 -18.33 12.58 -61.93
C ILE A 223 -18.85 13.96 -61.51
N SER A 224 -18.66 14.29 -60.24
CA SER A 224 -18.97 15.60 -59.66
C SER A 224 -18.13 16.72 -60.33
N PRO A 225 -18.69 17.92 -60.65
CA PRO A 225 -17.98 18.96 -61.40
C PRO A 225 -16.63 19.39 -60.81
N GLU A 226 -16.53 19.38 -59.48
CA GLU A 226 -15.32 19.53 -58.66
C GLU A 226 -14.18 18.56 -59.03
N HIS A 227 -14.49 17.33 -59.46
CA HIS A 227 -13.51 16.28 -59.78
C HIS A 227 -13.42 15.96 -61.29
N GLN A 228 -14.32 16.49 -62.13
CA GLN A 228 -14.36 16.19 -63.57
C GLN A 228 -13.04 16.48 -64.28
N ALA A 229 -12.36 17.59 -63.96
CA ALA A 229 -11.06 17.93 -64.55
C ALA A 229 -9.97 16.88 -64.23
N ILE A 230 -9.95 16.36 -63.00
CA ILE A 230 -9.00 15.35 -62.55
C ILE A 230 -9.26 14.01 -63.23
N VAL A 231 -10.53 13.59 -63.33
CA VAL A 231 -10.87 12.32 -64.00
C VAL A 231 -10.69 12.39 -65.52
N TYR A 232 -10.86 13.57 -66.15
CA TYR A 232 -10.50 13.76 -67.56
C TYR A 232 -8.98 13.62 -67.79
N ASP A 233 -8.14 14.18 -66.93
CA ASP A 233 -6.68 14.04 -66.97
C ASP A 233 -6.26 12.56 -66.78
N ILE A 234 -6.80 11.88 -65.77
CA ILE A 234 -6.60 10.44 -65.55
C ILE A 234 -6.99 9.62 -66.79
N MET A 235 -8.19 9.80 -67.34
CA MET A 235 -8.66 9.05 -68.51
C MET A 235 -7.83 9.35 -69.78
N SER A 236 -7.29 10.56 -69.91
CA SER A 236 -6.42 10.94 -71.03
C SER A 236 -5.05 10.26 -70.91
N ARG A 237 -4.43 10.27 -69.72
CA ARG A 237 -3.17 9.55 -69.45
C ARG A 237 -3.30 8.04 -69.67
N ALA A 238 -4.44 7.47 -69.27
CA ALA A 238 -4.77 6.07 -69.54
C ALA A 238 -4.89 5.78 -71.06
N LEU A 239 -5.45 6.71 -71.85
CA LEU A 239 -5.48 6.61 -73.32
C LEU A 239 -4.12 6.83 -73.99
N GLU A 240 -3.15 7.44 -73.30
CA GLU A 240 -1.75 7.56 -73.73
C GLU A 240 -0.91 6.32 -73.36
N GLY A 241 -1.49 5.34 -72.66
CA GLY A 241 -0.81 4.10 -72.26
C GLY A 241 -0.15 4.14 -70.89
N ASN A 242 -0.25 5.26 -70.17
CA ASN A 242 0.19 5.33 -68.78
C ASN A 242 -0.86 4.66 -67.89
N GLU A 243 -0.54 3.53 -67.27
CA GLU A 243 -1.40 2.97 -66.22
C GLU A 243 -1.60 3.98 -65.10
N THR A 244 -2.83 4.10 -64.65
CA THR A 244 -3.23 5.13 -63.69
C THR A 244 -3.53 4.48 -62.35
N ALA A 245 -2.98 5.06 -61.28
CA ALA A 245 -3.04 4.50 -59.93
C ALA A 245 -4.48 4.37 -59.40
N SER A 246 -4.63 3.75 -58.23
CA SER A 246 -5.92 3.68 -57.54
C SER A 246 -6.34 5.06 -57.04
N PHE A 247 -7.25 5.75 -57.74
CA PHE A 247 -7.77 7.04 -57.31
C PHE A 247 -9.13 6.90 -56.62
N GLU A 248 -9.30 7.55 -55.47
CA GLU A 248 -10.61 7.72 -54.87
C GLU A 248 -11.44 8.73 -55.68
N VAL A 249 -12.50 8.26 -56.32
CA VAL A 249 -13.36 9.09 -57.16
C VAL A 249 -14.79 9.08 -56.60
N PRO A 250 -15.34 10.24 -56.17
CA PRO A 250 -16.71 10.34 -55.69
C PRO A 250 -17.68 10.35 -56.88
N VAL A 251 -18.21 9.16 -57.18
CA VAL A 251 -19.19 8.92 -58.26
C VAL A 251 -20.59 9.32 -57.79
N ILE A 252 -21.30 10.07 -58.63
CA ILE A 252 -22.70 10.45 -58.40
C ILE A 252 -23.61 9.38 -58.99
N THR A 253 -24.45 8.80 -58.13
CA THR A 253 -25.52 7.88 -58.52
C THR A 253 -26.74 8.61 -59.10
N LYS A 254 -27.62 7.90 -59.81
CA LYS A 254 -28.86 8.45 -60.40
C LYS A 254 -29.81 9.13 -59.41
N THR A 255 -29.65 8.89 -58.11
CA THR A 255 -30.43 9.50 -57.01
C THR A 255 -29.71 10.65 -56.30
N GLY A 256 -28.52 11.05 -56.75
CA GLY A 256 -27.73 12.14 -56.16
C GLY A 256 -26.86 11.75 -54.96
N ARG A 257 -26.89 10.49 -54.51
CA ARG A 257 -25.93 9.97 -53.50
C ARG A 257 -24.53 9.90 -54.13
N LYS A 258 -23.52 10.45 -53.44
CA LYS A 258 -22.09 10.18 -53.70
C LYS A 258 -21.73 8.79 -53.19
N VAL A 259 -20.94 8.04 -53.95
CA VAL A 259 -20.32 6.76 -53.59
C VAL A 259 -18.83 6.86 -53.86
N ASN A 260 -17.98 6.44 -52.92
CA ASN A 260 -16.54 6.51 -53.08
C ASN A 260 -16.05 5.24 -53.77
N ILE A 261 -15.73 5.37 -55.07
CA ILE A 261 -15.18 4.26 -55.85
C ILE A 261 -13.67 4.48 -55.97
N LEU A 262 -12.90 3.53 -55.45
CA LEU A 262 -11.48 3.42 -55.74
C LEU A 262 -11.34 2.89 -57.17
N LEU A 263 -10.91 3.75 -58.10
CA LEU A 263 -10.89 3.48 -59.53
C LEU A 263 -9.46 3.27 -60.02
N ASN A 264 -9.20 2.07 -60.55
CA ASN A 264 -8.04 1.80 -61.39
C ASN A 264 -8.47 1.91 -62.86
N ALA A 265 -7.81 2.76 -63.65
CA ALA A 265 -8.07 2.87 -65.09
C ALA A 265 -6.82 2.50 -65.88
N THR A 266 -6.91 1.44 -66.69
CA THR A 266 -5.82 0.87 -67.48
C THR A 266 -6.10 0.96 -68.97
N ALA A 267 -5.04 1.13 -69.77
CA ALA A 267 -5.13 1.13 -71.22
C ALA A 267 -5.60 -0.25 -71.72
N ARG A 268 -6.65 -0.28 -72.55
CA ARG A 268 -7.08 -1.52 -73.21
C ARG A 268 -6.40 -1.62 -74.56
N PHE A 269 -5.44 -2.53 -74.66
CA PHE A 269 -4.74 -2.82 -75.91
C PHE A 269 -5.49 -3.86 -76.76
N ASP A 270 -5.26 -3.85 -78.07
CA ASP A 270 -5.60 -4.95 -78.96
C ASP A 270 -4.47 -6.01 -79.04
N GLN A 271 -4.70 -7.08 -79.80
CA GLN A 271 -3.74 -8.15 -80.10
C GLN A 271 -2.45 -7.68 -80.83
N HIS A 272 -2.33 -6.39 -81.13
CA HIS A 272 -1.20 -5.77 -81.81
C HIS A 272 -0.57 -4.64 -80.97
N GLY A 273 -0.99 -4.48 -79.70
CA GLY A 273 -0.45 -3.48 -78.77
C GLY A 273 -0.96 -2.05 -79.00
N GLN A 274 -2.02 -1.86 -79.78
CA GLN A 274 -2.61 -0.53 -80.01
C GLN A 274 -3.74 -0.25 -79.01
N ILE A 275 -3.79 0.98 -78.49
CA ILE A 275 -4.80 1.38 -77.49
C ILE A 275 -6.16 1.55 -78.17
N VAL A 276 -7.11 0.69 -77.79
CA VAL A 276 -8.49 0.65 -78.30
C VAL A 276 -9.51 1.10 -77.25
N GLY A 277 -9.07 1.85 -76.25
CA GLY A 277 -9.87 2.37 -75.15
C GLY A 277 -9.19 2.24 -73.79
N VAL A 278 -9.98 2.40 -72.72
CA VAL A 278 -9.55 2.25 -71.33
C VAL A 278 -10.56 1.38 -70.59
N VAL A 279 -10.09 0.48 -69.72
CA VAL A 279 -10.94 -0.28 -68.80
C VAL A 279 -10.78 0.29 -67.40
N GLY A 280 -11.90 0.67 -66.80
CA GLY A 280 -11.99 1.09 -65.40
C GLY A 280 -12.50 -0.04 -64.53
N ILE A 281 -11.68 -0.51 -63.59
CA ILE A 281 -12.10 -1.42 -62.52
C ILE A 281 -12.24 -0.58 -61.26
N GLY A 282 -13.47 -0.42 -60.78
CA GLY A 282 -13.77 0.23 -59.52
C GLY A 282 -13.92 -0.77 -58.37
N GLN A 283 -13.59 -0.35 -57.15
CA GLN A 283 -14.04 -0.99 -55.91
C GLN A 283 -14.85 0.03 -55.13
N ASP A 284 -16.05 -0.35 -54.66
CA ASP A 284 -16.77 0.47 -53.67
C ASP A 284 -16.06 0.31 -52.32
N ILE A 285 -15.42 1.39 -51.87
CA ILE A 285 -14.70 1.42 -50.59
C ILE A 285 -15.48 2.19 -49.53
N THR A 286 -16.75 2.55 -49.78
CA THR A 286 -17.58 3.30 -48.84
C THR A 286 -17.70 2.58 -47.49
N ASP A 287 -17.95 1.27 -47.50
CA ASP A 287 -18.06 0.46 -46.28
C ASP A 287 -16.67 0.18 -45.65
N ARG A 288 -15.60 0.05 -46.47
CA ARG A 288 -14.23 -0.15 -45.98
C ARG A 288 -13.72 1.09 -45.24
N ILE A 289 -13.84 2.29 -45.82
CA ILE A 289 -13.49 3.55 -45.16
C ILE A 289 -14.29 3.71 -43.86
N ALA A 290 -15.58 3.40 -43.87
CA ALA A 290 -16.41 3.46 -42.67
C ALA A 290 -15.90 2.51 -41.57
N GLN A 291 -15.55 1.27 -41.92
CA GLN A 291 -15.00 0.27 -40.99
C GLN A 291 -13.60 0.61 -40.49
N GLU A 292 -12.66 1.04 -41.35
CA GLU A 292 -11.31 1.44 -40.91
C GLU A 292 -11.37 2.66 -39.98
N GLN A 293 -12.24 3.63 -40.27
CA GLN A 293 -12.51 4.73 -39.36
C GLN A 293 -13.21 4.28 -38.07
N GLU A 294 -14.06 3.25 -38.11
CA GLU A 294 -14.71 2.66 -36.94
C GLU A 294 -13.70 1.90 -36.05
N TYR A 295 -12.88 1.00 -36.60
CA TYR A 295 -11.81 0.31 -35.88
C TYR A 295 -10.82 1.30 -35.24
N THR A 296 -10.37 2.31 -35.98
CA THR A 296 -9.47 3.34 -35.44
C THR A 296 -10.14 4.08 -34.27
N ARG A 297 -11.42 4.46 -34.41
CA ARG A 297 -12.20 5.07 -33.32
C ARG A 297 -12.42 4.12 -32.14
N VAL A 298 -12.63 2.83 -32.35
CA VAL A 298 -12.80 1.83 -31.27
C VAL A 298 -11.49 1.70 -30.49
N ILE A 299 -10.34 1.62 -31.16
CA ILE A 299 -9.03 1.58 -30.50
C ILE A 299 -8.76 2.88 -29.73
N ASP A 300 -8.99 4.06 -30.32
CA ASP A 300 -8.71 5.36 -29.66
C ASP A 300 -9.75 5.80 -28.62
N SER A 301 -10.98 5.27 -28.66
CA SER A 301 -12.01 5.56 -27.66
C SER A 301 -12.13 4.50 -26.56
N ALA A 302 -11.34 3.43 -26.63
CA ALA A 302 -11.27 2.47 -25.56
C ALA A 302 -10.85 3.16 -24.24
N ASN A 303 -11.60 2.91 -23.17
CA ASN A 303 -11.20 3.30 -21.80
C ASN A 303 -9.95 2.55 -21.31
N ALA A 304 -9.51 1.62 -22.14
CA ALA A 304 -8.34 0.80 -22.06
C ALA A 304 -7.12 1.49 -22.72
N PRO A 305 -5.95 1.69 -22.08
CA PRO A 305 -4.70 1.74 -22.83
C PRO A 305 -4.61 0.56 -23.81
N ILE A 306 -4.29 0.83 -25.07
CA ILE A 306 -4.03 -0.17 -26.12
C ILE A 306 -2.74 0.22 -26.84
N PHE A 307 -1.87 -0.74 -27.11
CA PHE A 307 -0.70 -0.56 -27.98
C PHE A 307 -0.41 -1.87 -28.70
N GLY A 308 0.58 -1.82 -29.58
CA GLY A 308 1.16 -2.98 -30.23
C GLY A 308 2.62 -2.73 -30.54
N VAL A 309 3.39 -3.80 -30.67
CA VAL A 309 4.74 -3.79 -31.24
C VAL A 309 4.80 -4.72 -32.45
N ASP A 310 5.91 -4.75 -33.17
CA ASP A 310 6.20 -5.72 -34.24
C ASP A 310 7.09 -6.88 -33.73
N VAL A 311 7.41 -7.82 -34.64
CA VAL A 311 8.49 -8.84 -34.54
C VAL A 311 9.74 -8.42 -33.75
N ASN A 312 10.16 -7.15 -33.87
CA ASN A 312 11.42 -6.64 -33.33
C ASN A 312 11.24 -5.98 -31.96
N GLY A 313 10.01 -5.98 -31.42
CA GLY A 313 9.64 -5.27 -30.20
C GLY A 313 9.38 -3.77 -30.39
N CYS A 314 9.33 -3.25 -31.63
CA CYS A 314 9.14 -1.83 -31.92
C CYS A 314 7.65 -1.42 -31.98
N VAL A 315 7.26 -0.35 -31.29
CA VAL A 315 5.85 0.04 -31.12
C VAL A 315 5.21 0.49 -32.45
N ASN A 316 4.07 -0.11 -32.79
CA ASN A 316 3.33 0.14 -34.04
C ASN A 316 1.84 0.50 -33.84
N ILE A 317 1.31 0.44 -32.61
CA ILE A 317 0.02 1.01 -32.20
C ILE A 317 0.25 1.67 -30.83
N TRP A 318 -0.34 2.84 -30.58
CA TRP A 318 -0.36 3.48 -29.26
C TRP A 318 -1.60 4.37 -29.14
N ASN A 319 -2.65 3.90 -28.47
CA ASN A 319 -3.93 4.59 -28.44
C ASN A 319 -3.92 5.80 -27.48
N LYS A 320 -4.95 6.64 -27.59
CA LYS A 320 -5.15 7.80 -26.70
C LYS A 320 -5.01 7.50 -25.21
N LYS A 321 -5.52 6.35 -24.73
CA LYS A 321 -5.50 6.02 -23.30
C LYS A 321 -4.12 5.55 -22.81
N ALA A 322 -3.36 4.86 -23.66
CA ALA A 322 -1.95 4.58 -23.42
C ALA A 322 -1.14 5.89 -23.32
N ALA A 323 -1.41 6.85 -24.21
CA ALA A 323 -0.76 8.16 -24.14
C ALA A 323 -1.13 8.97 -22.88
N GLU A 324 -2.38 8.90 -22.41
CA GLU A 324 -2.82 9.54 -21.16
C GLU A 324 -2.10 8.99 -19.92
N ILE A 325 -2.00 7.66 -19.78
CA ILE A 325 -1.47 7.01 -18.58
C ILE A 325 0.06 7.09 -18.54
N THR A 326 0.72 6.78 -19.66
CA THR A 326 2.19 6.75 -19.75
C THR A 326 2.83 8.13 -19.91
N GLN A 327 2.04 9.14 -20.30
CA GLN A 327 2.50 10.49 -20.67
C GLN A 327 3.42 10.57 -21.90
N TYR A 328 3.58 9.48 -22.65
CA TYR A 328 4.24 9.49 -23.95
C TYR A 328 3.20 9.62 -25.07
N THR A 329 3.38 10.61 -25.95
CA THR A 329 2.55 10.76 -27.14
C THR A 329 2.92 9.68 -28.17
N PRO A 330 2.03 9.28 -29.10
CA PRO A 330 2.38 8.29 -30.13
C PRO A 330 3.67 8.66 -30.90
N ASN A 331 3.89 9.95 -31.15
CA ASN A 331 5.10 10.46 -31.82
C ASN A 331 6.40 10.30 -30.99
N ASP A 332 6.33 10.04 -29.68
CA ASP A 332 7.48 9.75 -28.82
C ASP A 332 7.85 8.24 -28.79
N VAL A 333 6.97 7.36 -29.30
CA VAL A 333 7.04 5.90 -29.06
C VAL A 333 7.02 5.09 -30.35
N MET A 334 6.27 5.52 -31.38
CA MET A 334 6.10 4.75 -32.62
C MET A 334 7.45 4.51 -33.33
N GLY A 335 7.77 3.24 -33.58
CA GLY A 335 9.05 2.78 -34.15
C GLY A 335 10.17 2.52 -33.13
N GLU A 336 9.96 2.81 -31.84
CA GLU A 336 10.94 2.58 -30.76
C GLU A 336 10.72 1.23 -30.08
N ASN A 337 11.80 0.55 -29.66
CA ASN A 337 11.69 -0.72 -28.97
C ASN A 337 11.06 -0.56 -27.57
N LEU A 338 9.95 -1.26 -27.32
CA LEU A 338 9.19 -1.14 -26.08
C LEU A 338 9.99 -1.62 -24.87
N VAL A 339 10.69 -2.76 -25.03
CA VAL A 339 11.47 -3.46 -23.99
C VAL A 339 12.67 -2.62 -23.53
N GLU A 340 13.47 -2.17 -24.49
CA GLU A 340 14.72 -1.48 -24.23
C GLU A 340 14.48 -0.09 -23.64
N LYS A 341 13.44 0.62 -24.10
CA LYS A 341 13.29 2.05 -23.86
C LYS A 341 12.29 2.45 -22.77
N PHE A 342 11.28 1.63 -22.48
CA PHE A 342 10.19 2.01 -21.58
C PHE A 342 10.03 1.10 -20.34
N ILE A 343 10.78 -0.01 -20.27
CA ILE A 343 10.80 -0.95 -19.14
C ILE A 343 12.01 -0.70 -18.25
N THR A 344 11.88 -0.97 -16.95
CA THR A 344 12.99 -1.00 -15.98
C THR A 344 13.89 -2.23 -16.10
N GLU A 345 15.17 -2.07 -15.73
CA GLU A 345 16.25 -3.04 -15.92
C GLU A 345 16.00 -4.44 -15.32
N ASP A 346 15.60 -4.51 -14.03
CA ASP A 346 15.28 -5.72 -13.22
C ASP A 346 14.28 -6.69 -13.88
N TYR A 347 13.71 -6.20 -14.96
CA TYR A 347 12.40 -6.49 -15.47
C TYR A 347 12.37 -6.42 -17.02
N ARG A 348 13.53 -6.17 -17.67
CA ARG A 348 13.71 -6.22 -19.14
C ARG A 348 13.89 -7.61 -19.70
N ASP A 349 14.78 -8.41 -19.11
CA ASP A 349 14.90 -9.86 -19.38
C ASP A 349 13.52 -10.49 -19.41
N ALA A 350 12.76 -10.06 -18.42
CA ALA A 350 11.41 -10.40 -18.19
C ALA A 350 10.51 -9.86 -19.32
N VAL A 351 10.27 -8.54 -19.51
CA VAL A 351 9.42 -8.07 -20.64
C VAL A 351 9.82 -8.72 -21.96
N GLY A 352 11.12 -8.62 -22.27
CA GLY A 352 11.84 -9.17 -23.42
C GLY A 352 11.75 -10.68 -23.61
N LEU A 353 11.05 -11.39 -22.71
CA LEU A 353 10.81 -12.81 -22.85
C LEU A 353 9.34 -13.22 -22.89
N VAL A 354 8.34 -12.61 -22.26
CA VAL A 354 6.96 -12.90 -22.75
C VAL A 354 6.80 -12.22 -24.14
N LEU A 355 7.70 -11.27 -24.47
CA LEU A 355 8.29 -10.99 -25.80
C LEU A 355 9.07 -12.20 -26.37
N SER A 356 8.58 -13.42 -26.11
CA SER A 356 8.93 -14.74 -26.67
C SER A 356 7.77 -15.76 -26.51
N LYS A 357 6.48 -15.36 -26.23
CA LYS A 357 5.31 -16.24 -26.61
C LYS A 357 4.12 -15.78 -27.52
N ALA A 358 3.72 -14.51 -27.81
CA ALA A 358 2.70 -14.12 -28.86
C ALA A 358 2.97 -13.44 -30.32
N CYS A 359 4.13 -12.89 -30.77
CA CYS A 359 5.11 -13.05 -31.99
C CYS A 359 6.59 -13.93 -32.13
N GLU A 360 7.20 -15.21 -31.86
CA GLU A 360 7.28 -16.70 -31.26
C GLU A 360 6.26 -17.95 -31.05
N GLY A 361 5.37 -18.07 -30.02
CA GLY A 361 4.34 -19.16 -29.77
C GLY A 361 2.78 -18.96 -29.98
N THR A 362 1.96 -18.65 -28.94
CA THR A 362 0.49 -18.28 -28.94
C THR A 362 0.20 -17.11 -27.93
N GLU A 363 -1.04 -16.64 -27.73
CA GLU A 363 -1.38 -15.39 -26.97
C GLU A 363 -0.86 -15.34 -25.52
N THR A 364 -0.65 -14.21 -24.81
CA THR A 364 -0.09 -14.20 -23.41
C THR A 364 -1.07 -13.69 -22.34
N ALA A 365 -0.95 -13.98 -21.02
CA ALA A 365 -2.00 -13.68 -20.01
C ALA A 365 -1.57 -13.42 -18.53
N ASN A 366 -2.36 -12.61 -17.79
CA ASN A 366 -2.63 -12.75 -16.32
C ASN A 366 -1.47 -12.71 -15.27
N PHE A 367 -0.78 -11.59 -15.03
CA PHE A 367 0.64 -11.48 -14.73
C PHE A 367 1.06 -9.94 -14.43
N GLU A 368 2.06 -9.54 -13.52
CA GLU A 368 2.36 -8.23 -12.70
C GLU A 368 3.71 -7.26 -12.73
N PHE A 369 3.96 -6.19 -13.60
CA PHE A 369 5.28 -5.44 -13.95
C PHE A 369 5.28 -3.90 -14.20
N PRO A 370 6.39 -3.17 -13.90
CA PRO A 370 6.67 -1.74 -14.23
C PRO A 370 7.11 -1.13 -15.62
N LEU A 371 6.39 -0.14 -16.17
CA LEU A 371 6.77 0.72 -17.34
C LEU A 371 6.86 2.18 -16.94
N MET A 372 7.98 2.85 -17.20
CA MET A 372 8.15 4.25 -16.78
C MET A 372 7.10 5.17 -17.44
N THR A 373 6.48 6.07 -16.67
CA THR A 373 5.90 7.27 -17.28
C THR A 373 7.00 8.25 -17.69
N LYS A 374 6.71 9.14 -18.64
CA LYS A 374 7.63 10.20 -19.08
C LYS A 374 8.09 11.15 -17.96
N ALA A 375 7.38 11.19 -16.84
CA ALA A 375 7.72 11.98 -15.66
C ALA A 375 8.56 11.22 -14.61
N GLY A 376 8.92 9.96 -14.87
CA GLY A 376 9.57 9.09 -13.89
C GLY A 376 8.59 8.43 -12.90
N ARG A 377 7.33 8.91 -12.81
CA ARG A 377 6.30 8.26 -12.00
C ARG A 377 6.13 6.80 -12.42
N ARG A 378 6.04 5.95 -11.40
CA ARG A 378 5.94 4.50 -11.44
C ARG A 378 4.44 4.11 -11.81
N VAL A 379 4.21 3.12 -12.71
CA VAL A 379 2.98 2.50 -13.38
C VAL A 379 3.26 0.99 -13.77
N GLU A 380 2.45 -0.09 -13.41
CA GLU A 380 2.31 -1.57 -13.85
C GLU A 380 0.99 -2.09 -14.62
N ILE A 381 0.93 -2.90 -15.69
CA ILE A 381 -0.37 -3.17 -16.41
C ILE A 381 -0.40 -4.49 -17.26
N LEU A 382 -0.78 -5.61 -16.63
CA LEU A 382 -1.31 -6.95 -17.05
C LEU A 382 -1.62 -7.08 -18.61
N LEU A 383 -1.32 -8.14 -19.39
CA LEU A 383 -1.61 -8.26 -20.88
C LEU A 383 -1.82 -9.76 -21.27
N ASN A 384 -2.16 -10.35 -22.44
CA ASN A 384 -2.61 -10.18 -23.86
C ASN A 384 -2.44 -8.85 -24.61
N ALA A 385 -1.36 -8.64 -25.35
CA ALA A 385 -0.41 -9.66 -25.76
C ALA A 385 -1.12 -10.77 -26.57
N THR A 386 -2.17 -10.39 -27.31
CA THR A 386 -2.78 -11.27 -28.28
C THR A 386 -2.05 -11.12 -29.58
N SER A 387 -1.52 -12.25 -30.05
CA SER A 387 -0.93 -12.46 -31.37
C SER A 387 -1.78 -11.78 -32.45
N ARG A 388 -1.20 -10.85 -33.21
CA ARG A 388 -1.85 -10.27 -34.40
C ARG A 388 -1.41 -10.98 -35.66
N PHE A 389 -2.23 -11.90 -36.12
CA PHE A 389 -2.00 -12.58 -37.37
C PHE A 389 -2.06 -11.60 -38.56
N ASN A 390 -1.17 -11.76 -39.54
CA ASN A 390 -1.39 -11.21 -40.88
C ASN A 390 -2.51 -12.00 -41.58
N GLU A 391 -2.84 -11.61 -42.81
CA GLU A 391 -3.82 -12.33 -43.65
C GLU A 391 -3.41 -13.77 -44.01
N ILE A 392 -2.17 -14.18 -43.68
CA ILE A 392 -1.56 -15.48 -44.01
C ILE A 392 -1.56 -16.42 -42.79
N GLY A 393 -1.72 -15.90 -41.56
CA GLY A 393 -1.63 -16.69 -40.32
C GLY A 393 -0.21 -16.82 -39.76
N GLU A 394 0.77 -16.17 -40.37
CA GLU A 394 1.94 -15.69 -39.64
C GLU A 394 1.49 -14.53 -38.75
N VAL A 395 2.30 -14.13 -37.78
CA VAL A 395 1.95 -13.00 -36.91
C VAL A 395 2.70 -11.74 -37.42
N MET A 396 2.29 -10.54 -37.05
CA MET A 396 2.91 -9.26 -37.47
C MET A 396 3.47 -8.44 -36.32
N GLY A 397 3.15 -8.85 -35.09
CA GLY A 397 3.17 -7.98 -33.96
C GLY A 397 2.13 -8.28 -32.89
N VAL A 398 2.34 -7.58 -31.80
CA VAL A 398 1.57 -7.62 -30.56
C VAL A 398 0.35 -6.74 -30.67
N VAL A 399 -0.78 -7.13 -30.08
CA VAL A 399 -1.73 -6.14 -29.53
C VAL A 399 -1.89 -6.39 -28.04
N GLY A 400 -1.51 -5.37 -27.27
CA GLY A 400 -1.77 -5.22 -25.85
C GLY A 400 -3.03 -4.43 -25.60
N ILE A 401 -4.09 -5.08 -25.10
CA ILE A 401 -5.36 -4.47 -24.66
C ILE A 401 -5.32 -4.28 -23.13
N GLY A 402 -6.03 -3.32 -22.52
CA GLY A 402 -6.15 -3.30 -21.04
C GLY A 402 -6.28 -1.94 -20.34
N GLN A 403 -6.05 -1.86 -19.02
CA GLN A 403 -6.92 -1.34 -17.96
C GLN A 403 -5.96 -0.96 -16.77
N ASP A 404 -6.10 0.08 -15.91
CA ASP A 404 -5.12 0.54 -14.85
C ASP A 404 -5.50 0.31 -13.34
N ILE A 405 -4.84 -0.52 -12.50
CA ILE A 405 -5.21 -0.67 -11.05
C ILE A 405 -4.32 0.14 -10.08
N THR A 406 -3.98 1.39 -10.43
CA THR A 406 -3.57 2.47 -9.48
C THR A 406 -4.39 2.51 -8.19
N GLU A 407 -5.60 2.01 -8.27
CA GLU A 407 -6.59 2.03 -7.23
C GLU A 407 -6.70 0.70 -6.48
N ARG A 408 -6.33 -0.46 -7.04
CA ARG A 408 -6.62 -1.77 -6.40
C ARG A 408 -5.43 -2.53 -5.81
N ILE A 409 -4.21 -2.54 -6.36
CA ILE A 409 -3.08 -3.04 -5.54
C ILE A 409 -2.77 -2.00 -4.48
N ALA A 410 -2.88 -0.71 -4.80
CA ALA A 410 -2.98 0.31 -3.79
C ALA A 410 -4.08 0.04 -2.74
N GLN A 411 -5.34 -0.27 -3.09
CA GLN A 411 -6.36 -0.63 -2.08
C GLN A 411 -6.04 -1.91 -1.31
N GLU A 412 -5.52 -2.95 -1.95
CA GLU A 412 -5.25 -4.24 -1.29
C GLU A 412 -4.04 -4.16 -0.34
N GLN A 413 -3.04 -3.36 -0.71
CA GLN A 413 -1.98 -2.93 0.20
C GLN A 413 -2.44 -1.89 1.21
N GLU A 414 -3.42 -1.04 0.90
CA GLU A 414 -4.01 -0.09 1.85
C GLU A 414 -4.86 -0.83 2.88
N TYR A 415 -5.61 -1.88 2.51
CA TYR A 415 -6.25 -2.80 3.47
C TYR A 415 -5.21 -3.56 4.29
N THR A 416 -4.14 -4.06 3.66
CA THR A 416 -3.05 -4.73 4.38
C THR A 416 -2.35 -3.77 5.35
N ARG A 417 -2.02 -2.55 4.94
CA ARG A 417 -1.51 -1.46 5.82
C ARG A 417 -2.53 -1.10 6.89
N LEU A 418 -3.81 -0.90 6.56
CA LEU A 418 -4.85 -0.53 7.52
C LEU A 418 -5.04 -1.60 8.60
N ILE A 419 -4.76 -2.87 8.30
CA ILE A 419 -4.71 -3.98 9.27
C ILE A 419 -3.36 -4.03 10.01
N ASP A 420 -2.23 -3.87 9.32
CA ASP A 420 -0.88 -4.07 9.87
C ASP A 420 -0.35 -2.86 10.68
N THR A 421 -0.73 -1.67 10.25
CA THR A 421 -0.78 -0.45 11.04
C THR A 421 -2.15 -0.27 11.71
N ALA A 422 -3.02 -1.29 11.81
CA ALA A 422 -4.13 -1.19 12.76
C ALA A 422 -3.59 -1.16 14.17
N ASN A 423 -4.37 -0.54 15.03
CA ASN A 423 -3.87 -0.05 16.28
C ASN A 423 -4.51 -0.73 17.49
N ALA A 424 -5.35 -1.73 17.24
CA ALA A 424 -5.68 -2.87 18.08
C ALA A 424 -4.86 -4.11 17.64
N PRO A 425 -4.78 -5.19 18.46
CA PRO A 425 -4.15 -6.44 18.06
C PRO A 425 -5.18 -7.23 17.24
N ILE A 426 -5.08 -7.15 15.91
CA ILE A 426 -5.97 -7.83 14.97
C ILE A 426 -5.35 -9.17 14.59
N PHE A 427 -6.08 -10.24 14.88
CA PHE A 427 -5.78 -11.57 14.38
C PHE A 427 -6.96 -12.16 13.62
N GLY A 428 -6.69 -13.10 12.72
CA GLY A 428 -7.71 -13.85 12.01
C GLY A 428 -7.39 -15.33 12.03
N VAL A 429 -8.42 -16.18 12.08
CA VAL A 429 -8.28 -17.64 11.99
C VAL A 429 -9.13 -18.20 10.86
N ASP A 430 -8.67 -19.30 10.25
CA ASP A 430 -9.47 -20.14 9.36
C ASP A 430 -10.56 -20.90 10.14
N ILE A 431 -11.47 -21.56 9.42
CA ILE A 431 -12.50 -22.45 9.97
C ILE A 431 -11.95 -23.63 10.81
N ASN A 432 -10.64 -23.87 10.80
CA ASN A 432 -9.95 -24.90 11.57
C ASN A 432 -9.25 -24.33 12.83
N GLY A 433 -9.36 -23.02 13.09
CA GLY A 433 -8.72 -22.34 14.22
C GLY A 433 -7.25 -21.96 14.01
N ARG A 434 -6.71 -22.09 12.78
CA ARG A 434 -5.33 -21.71 12.44
C ARG A 434 -5.22 -20.25 12.05
N VAL A 435 -4.20 -19.56 12.56
CA VAL A 435 -4.01 -18.12 12.32
C VAL A 435 -3.64 -17.83 10.87
N ASN A 436 -4.38 -16.93 10.22
CA ASN A 436 -4.16 -16.48 8.84
C ASN A 436 -3.99 -14.95 8.71
N ILE A 437 -4.35 -14.18 9.73
CA ILE A 437 -4.03 -12.74 9.86
C ILE A 437 -3.37 -12.55 11.23
N TRP A 438 -2.27 -11.81 11.27
CA TRP A 438 -1.59 -11.42 12.49
C TRP A 438 -0.89 -10.09 12.25
N ASN A 439 -1.51 -9.00 12.71
CA ASN A 439 -0.94 -7.68 12.50
C ASN A 439 0.30 -7.44 13.38
N ARG A 440 1.17 -6.51 12.96
CA ARG A 440 2.33 -6.05 13.73
C ARG A 440 1.95 -5.76 15.18
N LYS A 441 0.75 -5.22 15.40
CA LYS A 441 0.29 -4.86 16.75
C LYS A 441 -0.07 -6.05 17.65
N ALA A 442 -0.58 -7.14 17.09
CA ALA A 442 -0.69 -8.43 17.79
C ALA A 442 0.70 -9.01 18.06
N ALA A 443 1.64 -8.90 17.11
CA ALA A 443 3.01 -9.37 17.30
C ALA A 443 3.75 -8.62 18.42
N GLU A 444 3.56 -7.30 18.54
CA GLU A 444 4.07 -6.44 19.62
C GLU A 444 3.61 -6.92 21.01
N ILE A 445 2.30 -7.10 21.20
CA ILE A 445 1.70 -7.42 22.50
C ILE A 445 1.97 -8.88 22.89
N MET A 446 1.85 -9.80 21.93
CA MET A 446 1.99 -11.24 22.18
C MET A 446 3.46 -11.70 22.19
N GLN A 447 4.35 -10.90 21.61
CA GLN A 447 5.79 -11.15 21.43
C GLN A 447 6.11 -12.36 20.54
N TYR A 448 5.19 -12.72 19.64
CA TYR A 448 5.40 -13.71 18.57
C TYR A 448 5.34 -13.01 17.21
N THR A 449 6.32 -13.26 16.34
CA THR A 449 6.32 -12.70 14.98
C THR A 449 5.18 -13.28 14.15
N THR A 450 4.77 -12.62 13.07
CA THR A 450 3.77 -13.17 12.14
C THR A 450 4.17 -14.57 11.63
N GLU A 451 5.47 -14.80 11.39
CA GLU A 451 6.05 -16.10 11.00
C GLU A 451 6.02 -17.15 12.13
N ASP A 452 6.12 -16.76 13.40
CA ASP A 452 5.98 -17.66 14.55
C ASP A 452 4.54 -18.22 14.67
N VAL A 453 3.52 -17.57 14.09
CA VAL A 453 2.10 -17.82 14.38
C VAL A 453 1.31 -18.30 13.16
N LEU A 454 1.67 -17.86 11.94
CA LEU A 454 0.91 -18.18 10.73
C LEU A 454 0.76 -19.70 10.52
N GLY A 455 -0.46 -20.13 10.17
CA GLY A 455 -0.80 -21.54 9.95
C GLY A 455 -0.90 -22.40 11.21
N LYS A 456 -0.65 -21.86 12.41
CA LYS A 456 -0.71 -22.61 13.67
C LYS A 456 -2.04 -22.41 14.41
N ASP A 457 -2.47 -23.42 15.16
CA ASP A 457 -3.72 -23.42 15.92
C ASP A 457 -3.61 -22.47 17.12
N LEU A 458 -4.43 -21.42 17.09
CA LEU A 458 -4.44 -20.34 18.08
C LEU A 458 -4.68 -20.89 19.50
N VAL A 459 -5.60 -21.84 19.66
CA VAL A 459 -6.01 -22.37 20.95
C VAL A 459 -5.10 -23.49 21.41
N ALA A 460 -4.50 -24.28 20.52
CA ALA A 460 -3.59 -25.36 20.87
C ALA A 460 -2.25 -24.85 21.39
N GLU A 461 -1.65 -23.83 20.77
CA GLU A 461 -0.33 -23.31 21.17
C GLU A 461 -0.42 -22.10 22.13
N PHE A 462 -1.14 -21.04 21.76
CA PHE A 462 -0.95 -19.71 22.38
C PHE A 462 -1.87 -19.43 23.59
N ILE A 463 -3.01 -20.12 23.70
CA ILE A 463 -3.94 -19.94 24.83
C ILE A 463 -3.53 -20.78 26.06
N SER A 464 -3.62 -20.19 27.25
CA SER A 464 -3.31 -20.84 28.53
C SER A 464 -4.30 -21.98 28.86
N ARG A 465 -3.83 -23.07 29.51
CA ARG A 465 -4.61 -24.31 29.69
C ARG A 465 -5.99 -24.13 30.33
N GLU A 466 -6.13 -23.15 31.21
CA GLU A 466 -7.38 -22.82 31.90
C GLU A 466 -8.41 -22.15 30.98
N TYR A 467 -7.94 -21.33 30.03
CA TYR A 467 -8.79 -20.54 29.13
C TYR A 467 -9.01 -21.17 27.74
N LYS A 468 -8.34 -22.29 27.41
CA LYS A 468 -8.55 -23.00 26.13
C LYS A 468 -10.01 -23.38 25.87
N VAL A 469 -10.75 -23.83 26.90
CA VAL A 469 -12.15 -24.25 26.75
C VAL A 469 -13.10 -23.04 26.58
N PRO A 470 -13.02 -21.97 27.40
CA PRO A 470 -13.74 -20.72 27.14
C PRO A 470 -13.47 -20.12 25.74
N VAL A 471 -12.19 -19.92 25.37
CA VAL A 471 -11.83 -19.30 24.08
C VAL A 471 -12.31 -20.16 22.90
N ARG A 472 -12.18 -21.49 22.98
CA ARG A 472 -12.73 -22.38 21.95
C ARG A 472 -14.24 -22.23 21.76
N SER A 473 -15.01 -22.11 22.85
CA SER A 473 -16.47 -21.88 22.77
C SER A 473 -16.83 -20.52 22.15
N VAL A 474 -15.92 -19.55 22.20
CA VAL A 474 -16.07 -18.25 21.52
C VAL A 474 -15.81 -18.39 20.02
N LEU A 475 -14.73 -19.09 19.62
CA LEU A 475 -14.47 -19.40 18.21
C LEU A 475 -15.63 -20.21 17.58
N GLU A 476 -16.10 -21.25 18.26
CA GLU A 476 -17.20 -22.11 17.77
C GLU A 476 -18.50 -21.31 17.55
N LYS A 477 -18.83 -20.33 18.41
CA LYS A 477 -19.97 -19.42 18.19
C LYS A 477 -19.77 -18.45 17.03
N ALA A 478 -18.55 -17.91 16.88
CA ALA A 478 -18.23 -17.07 15.73
C ALA A 478 -18.36 -17.85 14.41
N PHE A 479 -17.95 -19.13 14.38
CA PHE A 479 -18.15 -20.01 13.22
C PHE A 479 -19.63 -20.37 12.97
N GLU A 480 -20.48 -20.40 14.00
CA GLU A 480 -21.94 -20.46 13.88
C GLU A 480 -22.58 -19.14 13.38
N GLY A 481 -21.78 -18.12 13.05
CA GLY A 481 -22.24 -16.81 12.56
C GLY A 481 -22.67 -15.84 13.66
N VAL A 482 -22.45 -16.18 14.94
CA VAL A 482 -22.84 -15.35 16.09
C VAL A 482 -21.66 -14.46 16.49
N GLU A 483 -21.79 -13.15 16.28
CA GLU A 483 -20.84 -12.16 16.81
C GLU A 483 -20.76 -12.25 18.34
N THR A 484 -19.55 -12.41 18.87
CA THR A 484 -19.30 -12.41 20.31
C THR A 484 -18.50 -11.17 20.68
N ALA A 485 -19.19 -10.20 21.28
CA ALA A 485 -18.60 -8.98 21.80
C ALA A 485 -18.16 -9.14 23.26
N ASN A 486 -17.16 -8.35 23.66
CA ASN A 486 -16.70 -8.15 25.04
C ASN A 486 -16.32 -9.44 25.80
N PHE A 487 -15.58 -10.36 25.18
CA PHE A 487 -15.09 -11.55 25.85
C PHE A 487 -13.73 -11.31 26.53
N GLU A 488 -13.72 -11.12 27.85
CA GLU A 488 -12.51 -10.86 28.64
C GLU A 488 -11.76 -12.15 29.02
N PHE A 489 -10.45 -12.21 28.75
CA PHE A 489 -9.58 -13.29 29.23
C PHE A 489 -8.09 -12.90 29.33
N PRO A 490 -7.33 -13.54 30.25
CA PRO A 490 -5.89 -13.37 30.33
C PRO A 490 -5.14 -14.18 29.28
N LEU A 491 -4.28 -13.49 28.54
CA LEU A 491 -3.29 -14.06 27.64
C LEU A 491 -1.89 -14.01 28.27
N ILE A 492 -1.00 -14.87 27.79
CA ILE A 492 0.38 -14.99 28.27
C ILE A 492 1.32 -14.80 27.07
N THR A 493 2.19 -13.79 27.12
CA THR A 493 3.14 -13.48 26.04
C THR A 493 4.25 -14.52 25.93
N LYS A 494 5.03 -14.48 24.83
CA LYS A 494 6.22 -15.34 24.65
C LYS A 494 7.23 -15.25 25.81
N ALA A 495 7.31 -14.11 26.50
CA ALA A 495 8.16 -13.91 27.69
C ALA A 495 7.48 -14.26 29.04
N GLY A 496 6.23 -14.73 29.03
CA GLY A 496 5.50 -15.12 30.25
C GLY A 496 4.77 -13.98 30.98
N ARG A 497 4.68 -12.78 30.38
CA ARG A 497 3.87 -11.66 30.92
C ARG A 497 2.38 -12.00 30.75
N ARG A 498 1.56 -11.72 31.77
CA ARG A 498 0.09 -11.79 31.69
C ARG A 498 -0.45 -10.44 31.19
N VAL A 499 -1.41 -10.49 30.27
CA VAL A 499 -2.12 -9.33 29.68
C VAL A 499 -3.62 -9.66 29.66
N GLU A 500 -4.49 -8.75 30.08
CA GLU A 500 -5.94 -8.95 30.04
C GLU A 500 -6.50 -8.42 28.71
N ILE A 501 -7.07 -9.30 27.89
CA ILE A 501 -7.62 -8.96 26.56
C ILE A 501 -9.15 -9.03 26.59
N LEU A 502 -9.79 -7.93 26.21
CA LEU A 502 -11.19 -7.86 25.80
C LEU A 502 -11.26 -8.22 24.31
N LEU A 503 -11.79 -9.39 23.96
CA LEU A 503 -11.92 -9.84 22.57
C LEU A 503 -13.31 -9.57 22.02
N ASN A 504 -13.36 -8.93 20.85
CA ASN A 504 -14.51 -8.93 19.96
C ASN A 504 -14.19 -9.84 18.76
N ALA A 505 -15.07 -10.82 18.49
CA ALA A 505 -14.88 -11.76 17.38
C ALA A 505 -16.06 -11.69 16.39
N THR A 506 -15.72 -11.49 15.11
CA THR A 506 -16.66 -11.32 14.01
C THR A 506 -16.39 -12.36 12.90
N PRO A 507 -17.40 -13.10 12.42
CA PRO A 507 -17.24 -14.03 11.30
C PRO A 507 -16.83 -13.33 10.00
N ARG A 508 -15.97 -13.97 9.21
CA ARG A 508 -15.65 -13.60 7.83
C ARG A 508 -16.35 -14.54 6.86
N TYR A 509 -17.02 -13.97 5.86
CA TYR A 509 -17.77 -14.71 4.85
C TYR A 509 -17.02 -14.77 3.51
N ASN A 510 -17.26 -15.81 2.70
CA ASN A 510 -16.88 -15.85 1.28
C ASN A 510 -17.88 -15.06 0.41
N GLU A 511 -17.60 -14.95 -0.89
CA GLU A 511 -18.51 -14.33 -1.88
C GLU A 511 -19.86 -15.07 -2.04
N HIS A 512 -20.03 -16.23 -1.41
CA HIS A 512 -21.26 -17.03 -1.41
C HIS A 512 -22.05 -16.91 -0.08
N GLY A 513 -21.54 -16.16 0.90
CA GLY A 513 -22.19 -15.94 2.20
C GLY A 513 -21.94 -17.02 3.26
N GLU A 514 -20.96 -17.91 3.04
CA GLU A 514 -20.55 -18.96 3.99
C GLU A 514 -19.36 -18.49 4.83
N VAL A 515 -19.29 -18.91 6.10
CA VAL A 515 -18.21 -18.50 7.03
C VAL A 515 -16.89 -19.21 6.67
N MET A 516 -15.87 -18.46 6.25
CA MET A 516 -14.50 -18.97 6.00
C MET A 516 -13.63 -19.02 7.26
N GLY A 517 -14.04 -18.30 8.31
CA GLY A 517 -13.25 -18.09 9.52
C GLY A 517 -13.76 -16.89 10.29
N MET A 518 -12.91 -16.28 11.12
CA MET A 518 -13.26 -15.06 11.87
C MET A 518 -12.06 -14.12 12.02
N VAL A 519 -12.34 -12.85 12.30
CA VAL A 519 -11.35 -11.89 12.79
C VAL A 519 -11.66 -11.58 14.26
N GLY A 520 -10.61 -11.65 15.08
CA GLY A 520 -10.59 -11.18 16.45
C GLY A 520 -9.92 -9.80 16.51
N ILE A 521 -10.66 -8.82 17.02
CA ILE A 521 -10.10 -7.52 17.42
C ILE A 521 -10.01 -7.56 18.94
N GLY A 522 -8.79 -7.63 19.47
CA GLY A 522 -8.55 -7.45 20.90
C GLY A 522 -8.60 -5.98 21.31
N GLN A 523 -8.83 -5.73 22.59
CA GLN A 523 -8.41 -4.51 23.28
C GLN A 523 -7.72 -4.97 24.55
N ASP A 524 -6.47 -4.57 24.76
CA ASP A 524 -5.81 -4.78 26.04
C ASP A 524 -6.47 -3.82 27.05
N ILE A 525 -7.02 -4.39 28.11
CA ILE A 525 -7.75 -3.67 29.17
C ILE A 525 -6.98 -3.69 30.50
N THR A 526 -5.71 -4.10 30.48
CA THR A 526 -4.85 -4.24 31.66
C THR A 526 -4.75 -2.91 32.43
N GLU A 527 -4.63 -1.77 31.74
CA GLU A 527 -4.64 -0.44 32.39
C GLU A 527 -5.99 -0.10 33.04
N ARG A 528 -7.11 -0.39 32.37
CA ARG A 528 -8.45 -0.05 32.88
C ARG A 528 -8.77 -0.88 34.12
N ILE A 529 -8.51 -2.18 34.07
CA ILE A 529 -8.63 -3.07 35.23
C ILE A 529 -7.65 -2.66 36.34
N ALA A 530 -6.43 -2.24 35.99
CA ALA A 530 -5.48 -1.71 36.97
C ALA A 530 -6.02 -0.44 37.65
N GLN A 531 -6.55 0.53 36.91
CA GLN A 531 -7.13 1.76 37.46
C GLN A 531 -8.34 1.50 38.37
N GLU A 532 -9.26 0.59 38.01
CA GLU A 532 -10.43 0.29 38.84
C GLU A 532 -10.04 -0.44 40.15
N ASN A 533 -9.08 -1.37 40.06
CA ASN A 533 -8.46 -1.98 41.24
C ASN A 533 -7.60 -0.97 42.04
N GLU A 534 -7.03 0.03 41.39
CA GLU A 534 -6.27 1.11 42.01
C GLU A 534 -7.19 2.06 42.77
N TYR A 535 -8.33 2.49 42.22
CA TYR A 535 -9.34 3.25 42.96
C TYR A 535 -9.83 2.49 44.21
N THR A 536 -10.12 1.20 44.06
CA THR A 536 -10.51 0.34 45.19
C THR A 536 -9.38 0.26 46.23
N ARG A 537 -8.14 0.04 45.79
CA ARG A 537 -6.95 0.08 46.66
C ARG A 537 -6.74 1.44 47.31
N LEU A 538 -6.93 2.55 46.62
CA LEU A 538 -6.71 3.90 47.15
C LEU A 538 -7.70 4.19 48.28
N ILE A 539 -8.96 3.74 48.15
CA ILE A 539 -9.93 3.78 49.23
C ILE A 539 -9.49 2.88 50.40
N ASP A 540 -9.13 1.62 50.16
CA ASP A 540 -8.75 0.67 51.22
C ASP A 540 -7.36 0.89 51.87
N THR A 541 -6.46 1.58 51.17
CA THR A 541 -5.12 1.94 51.68
C THR A 541 -5.06 3.38 52.20
N ALA A 542 -6.12 4.18 52.05
CA ALA A 542 -6.21 5.51 52.63
C ALA A 542 -5.95 5.47 54.14
N ASN A 543 -5.01 6.31 54.60
CA ASN A 543 -4.65 6.41 56.02
C ASN A 543 -5.73 7.11 56.87
N ALA A 544 -6.80 7.60 56.25
CA ALA A 544 -8.01 8.12 56.89
C ALA A 544 -9.13 7.05 56.86
N PRO A 545 -9.95 6.92 57.92
CA PRO A 545 -11.19 6.15 57.86
C PRO A 545 -12.18 6.78 56.87
N ILE A 546 -12.49 6.03 55.80
CA ILE A 546 -13.45 6.41 54.77
C ILE A 546 -14.65 5.47 54.85
N PHE A 547 -15.84 6.05 54.93
CA PHE A 547 -17.10 5.35 54.75
C PHE A 547 -17.97 6.05 53.71
N GLY A 548 -18.91 5.33 53.12
CA GLY A 548 -19.92 5.88 52.23
C GLY A 548 -21.28 5.30 52.55
N VAL A 549 -22.33 6.11 52.43
CA VAL A 549 -23.72 5.67 52.62
C VAL A 549 -24.55 5.94 51.36
N ASP A 550 -25.60 5.15 51.16
CA ASP A 550 -26.64 5.41 50.16
C ASP A 550 -27.57 6.56 50.61
N ILE A 551 -28.51 6.95 49.73
CA ILE A 551 -29.53 7.97 50.02
C ILE A 551 -30.47 7.62 51.21
N ASN A 552 -30.46 6.37 51.68
CA ASN A 552 -31.26 5.91 52.81
C ASN A 552 -30.45 5.85 54.13
N GLY A 553 -29.13 6.08 54.09
CA GLY A 553 -28.23 6.01 55.24
C GLY A 553 -27.54 4.66 55.46
N HIS A 554 -27.71 3.68 54.55
CA HIS A 554 -27.04 2.38 54.63
C HIS A 554 -25.60 2.45 54.12
N VAL A 555 -24.65 1.86 54.85
CA VAL A 555 -23.23 1.86 54.45
C VAL A 555 -23.01 1.04 53.18
N ASN A 556 -22.39 1.64 52.17
CA ASN A 556 -22.03 1.01 50.88
C ASN A 556 -20.52 1.06 50.57
N ILE A 557 -19.73 1.84 51.33
CA ILE A 557 -18.26 1.84 51.31
C ILE A 557 -17.80 1.81 52.77
N TRP A 558 -16.83 0.93 53.09
CA TRP A 558 -16.22 0.86 54.42
C TRP A 558 -14.77 0.41 54.29
N ASN A 559 -13.82 1.36 54.37
CA ASN A 559 -12.43 1.06 54.09
C ASN A 559 -11.72 0.36 55.27
N ARG A 560 -10.60 -0.32 54.99
CA ARG A 560 -9.79 -1.00 56.03
C ARG A 560 -9.48 -0.10 57.24
N LYS A 561 -9.16 1.18 57.03
CA LYS A 561 -8.83 2.11 58.13
C LYS A 561 -10.05 2.42 59.02
N ALA A 562 -11.25 2.52 58.45
CA ALA A 562 -12.49 2.60 59.20
C ALA A 562 -12.73 1.32 59.99
N ALA A 563 -12.50 0.14 59.39
CA ALA A 563 -12.61 -1.14 60.09
C ALA A 563 -11.60 -1.26 61.26
N ASP A 564 -10.35 -0.84 61.07
CA ASP A 564 -9.30 -0.85 62.11
C ASP A 564 -9.66 0.05 63.31
N ILE A 565 -10.14 1.27 63.05
CA ILE A 565 -10.50 2.25 64.08
C ILE A 565 -11.80 1.86 64.80
N MET A 566 -12.86 1.56 64.04
CA MET A 566 -14.20 1.26 64.57
C MET A 566 -14.28 -0.13 65.21
N GLN A 567 -13.41 -1.05 64.78
CA GLN A 567 -13.37 -2.48 65.12
C GLN A 567 -14.55 -3.30 64.61
N TYR A 568 -15.20 -2.85 63.54
CA TYR A 568 -16.23 -3.58 62.78
C TYR A 568 -15.70 -3.91 61.38
N THR A 569 -15.85 -5.15 60.94
CA THR A 569 -15.44 -5.58 59.59
C THR A 569 -16.35 -4.97 58.52
N ASN A 570 -15.94 -5.00 57.24
CA ASN A 570 -16.81 -4.55 56.15
C ASN A 570 -18.13 -5.37 56.13
N GLU A 571 -18.05 -6.68 56.36
CA GLU A 571 -19.20 -7.60 56.49
C GLU A 571 -20.10 -7.30 57.72
N ASP A 572 -19.57 -6.75 58.81
CA ASP A 572 -20.36 -6.33 59.98
C ASP A 572 -21.27 -5.12 59.69
N VAL A 573 -20.96 -4.31 58.66
CA VAL A 573 -21.45 -2.93 58.49
C VAL A 573 -22.17 -2.69 57.16
N LEU A 574 -21.72 -3.31 56.07
CA LEU A 574 -22.25 -3.06 54.73
C LEU A 574 -23.74 -3.43 54.63
N GLY A 575 -24.54 -2.51 54.10
CA GLY A 575 -26.00 -2.60 54.02
C GLY A 575 -26.77 -2.15 55.26
N LYS A 576 -26.11 -1.64 56.31
CA LYS A 576 -26.76 -1.22 57.56
C LYS A 576 -26.76 0.30 57.80
N ASP A 577 -27.76 0.78 58.54
CA ASP A 577 -27.90 2.19 58.93
C ASP A 577 -26.75 2.63 59.86
N LEU A 578 -25.95 3.58 59.38
CA LEU A 578 -24.77 4.10 60.07
C LEU A 578 -25.12 4.75 61.43
N VAL A 579 -26.22 5.50 61.49
CA VAL A 579 -26.59 6.32 62.66
C VAL A 579 -27.37 5.49 63.67
N ALA A 580 -28.20 4.55 63.22
CA ALA A 580 -28.99 3.71 64.12
C ALA A 580 -28.11 2.72 64.91
N GLU A 581 -27.15 2.04 64.27
CA GLU A 581 -26.32 1.01 64.92
C GLU A 581 -25.02 1.56 65.53
N PHE A 582 -24.26 2.41 64.84
CA PHE A 582 -22.85 2.66 65.17
C PHE A 582 -22.55 3.97 65.93
N ILE A 583 -23.47 4.94 65.92
CA ILE A 583 -23.30 6.23 66.61
C ILE A 583 -23.85 6.15 68.05
N SER A 584 -23.20 6.82 69.00
CA SER A 584 -23.65 6.88 70.40
C SER A 584 -24.92 7.74 70.56
N ASN A 585 -25.84 7.36 71.45
CA ASN A 585 -27.17 7.97 71.54
C ASN A 585 -27.17 9.50 71.80
N GLU A 586 -26.12 10.04 72.43
CA GLU A 586 -25.92 11.49 72.63
C GLU A 586 -25.62 12.23 71.32
N TYR A 587 -24.89 11.59 70.40
CA TYR A 587 -24.41 12.17 69.14
C TYR A 587 -25.24 11.76 67.91
N LYS A 588 -26.20 10.84 68.03
CA LYS A 588 -27.10 10.43 66.93
C LYS A 588 -27.83 11.60 66.28
N VAL A 589 -28.35 12.55 67.07
CA VAL A 589 -29.12 13.69 66.55
C VAL A 589 -28.20 14.70 65.83
N PRO A 590 -27.05 15.14 66.40
CA PRO A 590 -26.04 15.91 65.67
C PRO A 590 -25.59 15.25 64.36
N VAL A 591 -25.14 13.99 64.41
CA VAL A 591 -24.61 13.29 63.22
C VAL A 591 -25.70 13.14 62.14
N ARG A 592 -26.95 12.83 62.52
CA ARG A 592 -28.06 12.77 61.56
C ARG A 592 -28.27 14.10 60.83
N SER A 593 -28.21 15.24 61.54
CA SER A 593 -28.33 16.57 60.93
C SER A 593 -27.15 16.92 60.00
N VAL A 594 -25.98 16.30 60.20
CA VAL A 594 -24.82 16.41 59.30
C VAL A 594 -25.07 15.62 58.01
N LEU A 595 -25.55 14.36 58.10
CA LEU A 595 -25.89 13.56 56.91
C LEU A 595 -27.03 14.18 56.10
N GLU A 596 -28.09 14.65 56.77
CA GLU A 596 -29.26 15.25 56.11
C GLU A 596 -28.88 16.50 55.29
N LYS A 597 -27.95 17.33 55.77
CA LYS A 597 -27.39 18.46 55.00
C LYS A 597 -26.53 18.01 53.81
N ALA A 598 -25.72 16.96 53.99
CA ALA A 598 -24.93 16.40 52.89
C ALA A 598 -25.84 15.85 51.77
N PHE A 599 -26.98 15.23 52.10
CA PHE A 599 -27.98 14.82 51.12
C PHE A 599 -28.72 16.00 50.45
N GLU A 600 -28.88 17.14 51.14
CA GLU A 600 -29.35 18.40 50.55
C GLU A 600 -28.30 19.07 49.62
N GLY A 601 -27.13 18.45 49.42
CA GLY A 601 -26.04 18.97 48.59
C GLY A 601 -25.11 19.96 49.31
N VAL A 602 -25.29 20.16 50.62
CA VAL A 602 -24.49 21.08 51.43
C VAL A 602 -23.34 20.32 52.07
N GLU A 603 -22.11 20.56 51.60
CA GLU A 603 -20.89 20.03 52.21
C GLU A 603 -20.80 20.45 53.69
N THR A 604 -20.51 19.48 54.55
CA THR A 604 -20.38 19.72 55.99
C THR A 604 -18.95 19.44 56.42
N ALA A 605 -18.23 20.51 56.75
CA ALA A 605 -16.83 20.46 57.15
C ALA A 605 -16.66 20.46 58.68
N ASN A 606 -15.62 19.78 59.13
CA ASN A 606 -15.04 19.83 60.47
C ASN A 606 -16.01 19.57 61.63
N PHE A 607 -16.80 18.49 61.54
CA PHE A 607 -17.63 18.05 62.66
C PHE A 607 -16.86 17.13 63.62
N GLU A 608 -16.36 17.69 64.72
CA GLU A 608 -15.67 16.94 65.79
C GLU A 608 -16.66 16.22 66.71
N PHE A 609 -16.47 14.91 66.92
CA PHE A 609 -17.21 14.15 67.95
C PHE A 609 -16.46 12.91 68.46
N PRO A 610 -16.71 12.51 69.73
CA PRO A 610 -16.17 11.28 70.29
C PRO A 610 -16.95 10.07 69.77
N LEU A 611 -16.24 9.19 69.06
CA LEU A 611 -16.73 7.88 68.66
C LEU A 611 -16.30 6.81 69.68
N ILE A 612 -17.15 5.79 69.86
CA ILE A 612 -16.90 4.65 70.76
C ILE A 612 -16.76 3.38 69.91
N THR A 613 -15.61 2.73 69.97
CA THR A 613 -15.33 1.50 69.19
C THR A 613 -16.10 0.29 69.73
N LYS A 614 -16.12 -0.82 68.97
CA LYS A 614 -16.73 -2.11 69.38
C LYS A 614 -16.23 -2.62 70.75
N ALA A 615 -14.99 -2.29 71.15
CA ALA A 615 -14.41 -2.62 72.46
C ALA A 615 -14.57 -1.53 73.55
N GLY A 616 -15.34 -0.47 73.29
CA GLY A 616 -15.58 0.61 74.27
C GLY A 616 -14.48 1.65 74.40
N ARG A 617 -13.48 1.66 73.51
CA ARG A 617 -12.46 2.73 73.47
C ARG A 617 -13.10 4.00 72.89
N ARG A 618 -12.85 5.15 73.52
CA ARG A 618 -13.17 6.47 72.96
C ARG A 618 -12.06 6.92 72.01
N VAL A 619 -12.44 7.47 70.86
CA VAL A 619 -11.57 8.06 69.83
C VAL A 619 -12.20 9.38 69.40
N GLU A 620 -11.42 10.45 69.31
CA GLU A 620 -11.93 11.74 68.82
C GLU A 620 -11.81 11.80 67.30
N ILE A 621 -12.95 11.94 66.61
CA ILE A 621 -13.02 11.95 65.14
C ILE A 621 -13.47 13.33 64.66
N LEU A 622 -12.67 13.94 63.79
CA LEU A 622 -13.04 15.07 62.94
C LEU A 622 -13.66 14.51 61.66
N LEU A 623 -14.95 14.75 61.41
CA LEU A 623 -15.67 14.25 60.22
C LEU A 623 -15.92 15.36 59.19
N ASN A 624 -15.58 15.06 57.93
CA ASN A 624 -16.03 15.79 56.74
C ASN A 624 -16.99 14.91 55.94
N ALA A 625 -18.09 15.46 55.41
CA ALA A 625 -19.06 14.72 54.60
C ALA A 625 -19.43 15.46 53.31
N THR A 626 -19.38 14.73 52.20
CA THR A 626 -19.53 15.25 50.82
C THR A 626 -20.52 14.38 50.02
N PRO A 627 -21.50 14.98 49.30
CA PRO A 627 -22.42 14.24 48.44
C PRO A 627 -21.73 13.51 47.29
N ARG A 628 -22.25 12.34 46.92
CA ARG A 628 -21.89 11.59 45.70
C ARG A 628 -22.98 11.80 44.66
N TYR A 629 -22.59 12.12 43.43
CA TYR A 629 -23.52 12.28 42.31
C TYR A 629 -23.48 11.07 41.37
N ASN A 630 -24.58 10.82 40.65
CA ASN A 630 -24.61 9.92 39.49
C ASN A 630 -24.21 10.66 38.20
N GLU A 631 -24.11 9.93 37.08
CA GLU A 631 -23.80 10.49 35.75
C GLU A 631 -24.79 11.58 35.25
N ARG A 632 -25.94 11.73 35.92
CA ARG A 632 -26.99 12.72 35.61
C ARG A 632 -26.98 13.93 36.54
N GLY A 633 -26.06 13.98 37.51
CA GLY A 633 -25.96 15.05 38.50
C GLY A 633 -26.92 14.92 39.69
N GLU A 634 -27.56 13.77 39.88
CA GLU A 634 -28.47 13.50 41.01
C GLU A 634 -27.68 12.89 42.18
N VAL A 635 -27.99 13.27 43.43
CA VAL A 635 -27.31 12.72 44.62
C VAL A 635 -27.65 11.24 44.81
N MET A 636 -26.65 10.38 44.71
CA MET A 636 -26.76 8.92 44.87
C MET A 636 -26.48 8.47 46.32
N GLY A 637 -25.84 9.32 47.12
CA GLY A 637 -25.41 9.03 48.48
C GLY A 637 -24.39 10.07 48.96
N MET A 638 -23.53 9.72 49.91
CA MET A 638 -22.41 10.57 50.35
C MET A 638 -21.18 9.75 50.78
N VAL A 639 -20.01 10.39 50.79
CA VAL A 639 -18.79 9.89 51.44
C VAL A 639 -18.54 10.68 52.72
N GLY A 640 -18.26 9.99 53.81
CA GLY A 640 -17.68 10.55 55.02
C GLY A 640 -16.20 10.21 55.12
N ILE A 641 -15.35 11.22 55.30
CA ILE A 641 -13.92 11.06 55.59
C ILE A 641 -13.71 11.53 57.02
N GLY A 642 -13.38 10.60 57.90
CA GLY A 642 -12.97 10.90 59.27
C GLY A 642 -11.45 11.11 59.37
N GLN A 643 -11.02 11.90 60.35
CA GLN A 643 -9.64 11.99 60.79
C GLN A 643 -9.59 11.75 62.31
N ASP A 644 -8.77 10.79 62.74
CA ASP A 644 -8.46 10.60 64.15
C ASP A 644 -7.52 11.71 64.62
N ILE A 645 -8.01 12.58 65.52
CA ILE A 645 -7.25 13.71 66.06
C ILE A 645 -6.64 13.41 67.44
N THR A 646 -6.79 12.17 67.94
CA THR A 646 -6.30 11.74 69.26
C THR A 646 -4.78 11.92 69.38
N GLU A 647 -4.01 11.60 68.33
CA GLU A 647 -2.56 11.78 68.32
C GLU A 647 -2.14 13.26 68.21
N ARG A 648 -2.86 14.10 67.47
CA ARG A 648 -2.59 15.56 67.39
C ARG A 648 -2.71 16.20 68.77
N ILE A 649 -3.82 15.91 69.47
CA ILE A 649 -4.07 16.44 70.83
C ILE A 649 -3.03 15.94 71.84
N ALA A 650 -2.50 14.72 71.66
CA ALA A 650 -1.40 14.21 72.47
C ALA A 650 -0.05 14.89 72.14
N GLN A 651 0.26 15.08 70.85
CA GLN A 651 1.49 15.75 70.40
C GLN A 651 1.56 17.21 70.86
N GLU A 652 0.46 17.98 70.82
CA GLU A 652 0.44 19.37 71.30
C GLU A 652 0.79 19.47 72.80
N GLN A 653 0.39 18.47 73.60
CA GLN A 653 0.80 18.34 75.01
C GLN A 653 2.25 17.88 75.18
N GLU A 654 2.78 17.06 74.27
CA GLU A 654 4.19 16.64 74.27
C GLU A 654 5.14 17.77 73.86
N TYR A 655 4.80 18.55 72.81
CA TYR A 655 5.57 19.72 72.38
C TYR A 655 5.80 20.73 73.51
N SER A 656 4.79 20.94 74.36
CA SER A 656 4.92 21.81 75.53
C SER A 656 5.96 21.29 76.53
N ARG A 657 5.99 19.97 76.77
CA ARG A 657 7.02 19.32 77.63
C ARG A 657 8.40 19.34 76.98
N LEU A 658 8.50 19.17 75.66
CA LEU A 658 9.77 19.21 74.93
C LEU A 658 10.40 20.61 74.99
N ILE A 659 9.61 21.67 74.85
CA ILE A 659 10.08 23.05 75.02
C ILE A 659 10.62 23.27 76.44
N ASP A 660 9.84 22.91 77.47
CA ASP A 660 10.20 23.08 78.88
C ASP A 660 11.41 22.24 79.34
N THR A 661 11.68 21.11 78.69
CA THR A 661 12.81 20.22 79.00
C THR A 661 14.04 20.44 78.13
N ALA A 662 13.97 21.29 77.09
CA ALA A 662 15.08 21.56 76.19
C ALA A 662 16.31 22.15 76.91
N ASN A 663 17.51 21.69 76.53
CA ASN A 663 18.77 22.11 77.15
C ASN A 663 19.32 23.45 76.64
N ALA A 664 18.68 24.06 75.64
CA ALA A 664 18.97 25.42 75.15
C ALA A 664 17.96 26.43 75.72
N PRO A 665 18.34 27.70 75.96
CA PRO A 665 17.39 28.76 76.27
C PRO A 665 16.48 28.99 75.06
N ILE A 666 15.19 28.68 75.25
CA ILE A 666 14.13 28.96 74.30
C ILE A 666 13.20 29.97 74.94
N PHE A 667 12.97 31.08 74.24
CA PHE A 667 11.94 32.06 74.58
C PHE A 667 11.10 32.38 73.35
N GLY A 668 9.86 32.81 73.55
CA GLY A 668 8.99 33.27 72.49
C GLY A 668 8.29 34.55 72.89
N VAL A 669 8.08 35.43 71.92
CA VAL A 669 7.35 36.70 72.08
C VAL A 669 6.21 36.79 71.08
N ASP A 670 5.17 37.54 71.43
CA ASP A 670 4.09 37.91 70.51
C ASP A 670 4.54 39.02 69.56
N ILE A 671 3.70 39.37 68.57
CA ILE A 671 3.95 40.46 67.61
C ILE A 671 4.16 41.84 68.26
N ASN A 672 3.76 42.02 69.53
CA ASN A 672 3.94 43.25 70.30
C ASN A 672 5.22 43.24 71.15
N GLY A 673 6.01 42.16 71.14
CA GLY A 673 7.24 41.99 71.92
C GLY A 673 7.05 41.41 73.33
N HIS A 674 5.84 41.02 73.71
CA HIS A 674 5.56 40.43 75.03
C HIS A 674 5.87 38.94 75.07
N VAL A 675 6.53 38.46 76.13
CA VAL A 675 6.90 37.04 76.24
C VAL A 675 5.67 36.14 76.38
N ASN A 676 5.58 35.12 75.52
CA ASN A 676 4.52 34.12 75.49
C ASN A 676 5.02 32.66 75.63
N ILE A 677 6.33 32.43 75.52
CA ILE A 677 6.99 31.15 75.84
C ILE A 677 8.27 31.47 76.63
N TRP A 678 8.49 30.79 77.75
CA TRP A 678 9.68 30.93 78.57
C TRP A 678 10.08 29.58 79.17
N ASN A 679 10.97 28.86 78.48
CA ASN A 679 11.30 27.51 78.92
C ASN A 679 12.18 27.51 80.19
N ARG A 680 12.27 26.36 80.86
CA ARG A 680 13.03 26.23 82.11
C ARG A 680 14.49 26.68 81.95
N LYS A 681 15.12 26.41 80.81
CA LYS A 681 16.51 26.81 80.56
C LYS A 681 16.70 28.33 80.43
N SER A 682 15.75 29.02 79.81
CA SER A 682 15.70 30.49 79.81
C SER A 682 15.53 31.02 81.23
N ALA A 683 14.66 30.43 82.04
CA ALA A 683 14.51 30.79 83.45
C ALA A 683 15.81 30.57 84.26
N ASP A 684 16.49 29.43 84.07
CA ASP A 684 17.77 29.10 84.70
C ASP A 684 18.89 30.10 84.35
N ILE A 685 18.99 30.48 83.07
CA ILE A 685 20.04 31.39 82.56
C ILE A 685 19.76 32.84 82.95
N MET A 686 18.51 33.29 82.82
CA MET A 686 18.10 34.69 83.05
C MET A 686 17.84 35.02 84.53
N GLN A 687 17.47 34.00 85.33
CA GLN A 687 17.04 34.08 86.73
C GLN A 687 15.69 34.79 86.96
N TYR A 688 14.80 34.77 85.96
CA TYR A 688 13.39 35.18 86.07
C TYR A 688 12.47 33.98 85.83
N THR A 689 11.42 33.83 86.63
CA THR A 689 10.46 32.73 86.50
C THR A 689 9.51 32.95 85.32
N ASN A 690 8.75 31.92 84.92
CA ASN A 690 7.76 32.04 83.85
C ASN A 690 6.68 33.10 84.22
N GLU A 691 6.21 33.08 85.48
CA GLU A 691 5.24 34.05 86.02
C GLU A 691 5.81 35.49 86.15
N ASP A 692 7.13 35.66 86.35
CA ASP A 692 7.78 36.97 86.38
C ASP A 692 7.76 37.69 85.01
N VAL A 693 7.64 36.95 83.91
CA VAL A 693 8.02 37.37 82.55
C VAL A 693 6.86 37.29 81.54
N LEU A 694 5.94 36.34 81.67
CA LEU A 694 4.80 36.19 80.76
C LEU A 694 3.98 37.49 80.64
N GLY A 695 3.67 37.88 79.40
CA GLY A 695 2.90 39.07 79.10
C GLY A 695 3.67 40.40 79.22
N LYS A 696 4.99 40.38 79.43
CA LYS A 696 5.83 41.59 79.52
C LYS A 696 6.77 41.75 78.34
N ASP A 697 7.06 43.01 77.99
CA ASP A 697 7.98 43.38 76.91
C ASP A 697 9.42 42.92 77.21
N LEU A 698 9.92 42.01 76.37
CA LEU A 698 11.25 41.42 76.50
C LEU A 698 12.37 42.47 76.46
N VAL A 699 12.24 43.48 75.59
CA VAL A 699 13.27 44.48 75.34
C VAL A 699 13.23 45.59 76.39
N ALA A 700 12.02 46.04 76.77
CA ALA A 700 11.86 47.16 77.70
C ALA A 700 12.31 46.81 79.12
N GLU A 701 11.98 45.60 79.62
CA GLU A 701 12.30 45.19 81.00
C GLU A 701 13.64 44.45 81.13
N PHE A 702 14.01 43.57 80.18
CA PHE A 702 15.09 42.57 80.41
C PHE A 702 16.38 42.79 79.61
N ILE A 703 16.38 43.56 78.52
CA ILE A 703 17.59 43.88 77.74
C ILE A 703 18.28 45.13 78.30
N SER A 704 19.62 45.17 78.27
CA SER A 704 20.39 46.34 78.75
C SER A 704 20.26 47.53 77.79
N ASN A 705 20.18 48.75 78.34
CA ASN A 705 19.83 49.97 77.56
C ASN A 705 20.71 50.24 76.32
N GLU A 706 21.97 49.80 76.31
CA GLU A 706 22.87 49.91 75.16
C GLU A 706 22.46 48.97 74.00
N TYR A 707 22.02 47.75 74.33
CA TYR A 707 21.66 46.71 73.35
C TYR A 707 20.15 46.68 73.03
N LYS A 708 19.32 47.48 73.71
CA LYS A 708 17.88 47.59 73.41
C LYS A 708 17.62 47.95 71.95
N VAL A 709 18.39 48.88 71.35
CA VAL A 709 18.15 49.30 69.95
C VAL A 709 18.60 48.24 68.93
N PRO A 710 19.83 47.66 69.02
CA PRO A 710 20.22 46.52 68.16
C PRO A 710 19.28 45.31 68.28
N VAL A 711 18.99 44.86 69.51
CA VAL A 711 18.11 43.69 69.72
C VAL A 711 16.71 43.97 69.20
N ARG A 712 16.16 45.17 69.45
CA ARG A 712 14.85 45.57 68.90
C ARG A 712 14.83 45.51 67.37
N SER A 713 15.86 45.99 66.69
CA SER A 713 15.93 45.91 65.21
C SER A 713 16.00 44.47 64.67
N VAL A 714 16.56 43.54 65.44
CA VAL A 714 16.60 42.10 65.11
C VAL A 714 15.23 41.46 65.32
N LEU A 715 14.56 41.76 66.44
CA LEU A 715 13.19 41.30 66.69
C LEU A 715 12.20 41.89 65.67
N GLU A 716 12.34 43.17 65.32
CA GLU A 716 11.51 43.85 64.31
C GLU A 716 11.68 43.20 62.92
N LYS A 717 12.90 42.83 62.51
CA LYS A 717 13.12 42.04 61.28
C LYS A 717 12.51 40.63 61.34
N ALA A 718 12.59 39.97 62.50
CA ALA A 718 11.90 38.69 62.70
C ALA A 718 10.37 38.85 62.60
N PHE A 719 9.81 39.95 63.12
CA PHE A 719 8.39 40.27 62.98
C PHE A 719 7.97 40.67 61.55
N GLU A 720 8.89 41.23 60.75
CA GLU A 720 8.74 41.40 59.29
C GLU A 720 8.81 40.07 58.50
N GLY A 721 8.93 38.92 59.18
CA GLY A 721 8.98 37.58 58.57
C GLY A 721 10.38 37.13 58.16
N VAL A 722 11.42 37.93 58.43
CA VAL A 722 12.80 37.61 58.04
C VAL A 722 13.48 36.82 59.15
N GLU A 723 13.75 35.53 58.91
CA GLU A 723 14.56 34.71 59.83
C GLU A 723 15.91 35.39 60.09
N THR A 724 16.16 35.72 61.36
CA THR A 724 17.41 36.38 61.76
C THR A 724 18.46 35.33 62.06
N ALA A 725 19.08 34.86 60.98
CA ALA A 725 20.21 33.93 61.06
C ALA A 725 21.41 34.58 61.77
N ASN A 726 21.88 33.91 62.80
CA ASN A 726 23.17 34.14 63.45
C ASN A 726 23.39 35.57 64.00
N PHE A 727 22.47 36.11 64.82
CA PHE A 727 22.72 37.38 65.51
C PHE A 727 23.47 37.18 66.84
N GLU A 728 24.78 37.44 66.83
CA GLU A 728 25.68 37.36 67.98
C GLU A 728 25.59 38.64 68.84
N PHE A 729 25.20 38.53 70.11
CA PHE A 729 25.22 39.67 71.03
C PHE A 729 25.37 39.31 72.53
N PRO A 730 25.84 40.26 73.36
CA PRO A 730 26.00 40.05 74.80
C PRO A 730 24.74 40.32 75.60
N LEU A 731 24.40 39.41 76.51
CA LEU A 731 23.21 39.49 77.36
C LEU A 731 23.58 39.49 78.85
N ILE A 732 22.84 40.27 79.66
CA ILE A 732 23.09 40.44 81.11
C ILE A 732 21.95 39.83 81.95
N THR A 733 22.27 38.99 82.94
CA THR A 733 21.28 38.33 83.82
C THR A 733 20.75 39.23 84.96
N LYS A 734 19.68 38.80 85.66
CA LYS A 734 19.10 39.47 86.86
C LYS A 734 20.11 39.80 87.96
N ALA A 735 21.18 39.01 88.07
CA ALA A 735 22.28 39.18 89.02
C ALA A 735 23.54 39.84 88.43
N GLY A 736 23.52 40.27 87.15
CA GLY A 736 24.56 41.10 86.54
C GLY A 736 25.67 40.37 85.74
N ARG A 737 25.46 39.13 85.29
CA ARG A 737 26.47 38.35 84.53
C ARG A 737 26.29 38.49 83.00
N ARG A 738 27.38 38.67 82.24
CA ARG A 738 27.41 38.66 80.75
C ARG A 738 27.58 37.24 80.18
N VAL A 739 26.92 36.98 79.04
CA VAL A 739 27.06 35.78 78.18
C VAL A 739 26.96 36.24 76.72
N GLU A 740 27.76 35.70 75.80
CA GLU A 740 27.54 35.88 74.35
C GLU A 740 26.52 34.84 73.88
N ILE A 741 25.47 35.28 73.21
CA ILE A 741 24.43 34.42 72.65
C ILE A 741 24.40 34.64 71.14
N LEU A 742 24.49 33.56 70.37
CA LEU A 742 23.96 33.56 69.03
C LEU A 742 22.46 33.33 69.09
N LEU A 743 21.71 34.40 68.88
CA LEU A 743 20.28 34.33 68.71
C LEU A 743 19.97 33.98 67.25
N ASN A 744 19.37 32.81 67.05
CA ASN A 744 18.51 32.59 65.90
C ASN A 744 17.08 32.90 66.35
N ALA A 745 16.54 34.02 65.87
CA ALA A 745 15.14 34.38 66.10
C ALA A 745 14.34 34.12 64.81
N THR A 746 13.50 33.08 64.88
CA THR A 746 12.64 32.60 63.79
C THR A 746 11.20 33.09 64.03
N PRO A 747 10.57 33.79 63.07
CA PRO A 747 9.13 34.07 63.13
C PRO A 747 8.29 32.80 63.28
N ARG A 748 7.26 32.90 64.13
CA ARG A 748 6.23 31.88 64.29
C ARG A 748 4.97 32.35 63.60
N TYR A 749 4.56 31.62 62.59
CA TYR A 749 3.39 31.94 61.78
C TYR A 749 2.09 31.37 62.39
N ASN A 750 0.94 31.91 61.99
CA ASN A 750 -0.35 31.26 62.16
C ASN A 750 -0.63 30.28 60.99
N GLU A 751 -1.76 29.56 61.04
CA GLU A 751 -2.19 28.64 59.95
C GLU A 751 -2.50 29.37 58.62
N HIS A 752 -2.39 30.71 58.58
CA HIS A 752 -2.61 31.55 57.39
C HIS A 752 -1.31 32.21 56.87
N GLY A 753 -0.14 31.87 57.46
CA GLY A 753 1.16 32.39 57.02
C GLY A 753 1.49 33.81 57.51
N GLU A 754 0.72 34.38 58.43
CA GLU A 754 1.00 35.68 59.05
C GLU A 754 1.86 35.50 60.31
N VAL A 755 2.78 36.44 60.60
CA VAL A 755 3.66 36.36 61.77
C VAL A 755 2.87 36.59 63.07
N LYS A 756 2.61 35.53 63.82
CA LYS A 756 1.93 35.53 65.12
C LYS A 756 2.85 35.95 66.28
N GLY A 757 4.16 35.95 66.03
CA GLY A 757 5.22 36.26 66.98
C GLY A 757 6.54 35.65 66.51
N MET A 758 7.47 35.36 67.42
CA MET A 758 8.70 34.62 67.09
C MET A 758 9.14 33.72 68.25
N VAL A 759 10.03 32.77 67.97
CA VAL A 759 10.83 32.08 68.98
C VAL A 759 12.31 32.38 68.77
N GLY A 760 12.96 32.79 69.85
CA GLY A 760 14.41 32.89 69.95
C GLY A 760 14.98 31.60 70.51
N ILE A 761 15.85 30.95 69.74
CA ILE A 761 16.73 29.89 70.23
C ILE A 761 18.11 30.52 70.40
N GLY A 762 18.57 30.61 71.66
CA GLY A 762 19.94 31.00 71.95
C GLY A 762 20.87 29.79 71.87
N GLN A 763 21.80 29.79 70.91
CA GLN A 763 22.88 28.82 70.82
C GLN A 763 24.24 29.49 71.10
N ASP A 764 25.20 28.69 71.54
CA ASP A 764 26.60 29.07 71.83
C ASP A 764 27.49 28.56 70.66
N ILE A 765 27.42 29.18 69.48
CA ILE A 765 27.95 28.62 68.20
C ILE A 765 29.43 28.92 67.91
N THR A 766 30.33 28.56 68.81
CA THR A 766 31.76 28.80 68.60
C THR A 766 32.38 27.83 67.54
N GLU A 767 31.76 27.65 66.35
CA GLU A 767 31.74 26.40 65.54
C GLU A 767 31.87 26.43 63.96
N ARG A 768 30.99 27.09 63.18
CA ARG A 768 29.98 26.32 62.36
C ARG A 768 29.99 26.18 60.79
N ILE A 769 30.76 26.90 59.96
CA ILE A 769 30.38 27.19 58.52
C ILE A 769 30.74 26.10 57.44
N ALA A 770 30.04 26.09 56.28
CA ALA A 770 30.05 25.05 55.19
C ALA A 770 30.21 25.56 53.71
N GLN A 771 29.84 24.77 52.66
CA GLN A 771 30.68 24.61 51.43
C GLN A 771 30.15 24.76 49.96
N GLU A 772 29.05 24.13 49.48
CA GLU A 772 29.08 23.40 48.17
C GLU A 772 28.17 23.84 46.97
N GLN A 773 28.57 23.59 45.69
CA GLN A 773 27.84 23.91 44.41
C GLN A 773 28.34 23.11 43.15
N GLU A 774 27.52 22.82 42.10
CA GLU A 774 28.04 22.55 40.71
C GLU A 774 27.09 22.63 39.44
N TYR A 775 26.12 21.71 39.25
CA TYR A 775 26.19 20.72 38.13
C TYR A 775 25.50 20.93 36.74
N SER A 776 24.20 21.24 36.67
CA SER A 776 23.20 20.85 35.61
C SER A 776 23.47 21.09 34.09
N ARG A 777 24.36 20.33 33.40
CA ARG A 777 24.82 20.69 32.02
C ARG A 777 24.58 19.71 30.84
N LEU A 778 23.75 18.66 30.95
CA LEU A 778 23.83 17.52 30.01
C LEU A 778 22.72 17.31 28.95
N ILE A 779 21.45 17.69 29.16
CA ILE A 779 20.33 17.18 28.32
C ILE A 779 20.12 17.93 26.98
N ASP A 780 20.36 19.24 26.91
CA ASP A 780 19.95 20.09 25.77
C ASP A 780 20.77 19.91 24.46
N THR A 781 21.44 18.77 24.28
CA THR A 781 22.45 18.54 23.23
C THR A 781 22.18 17.34 22.31
N ALA A 782 21.00 16.70 22.40
CA ALA A 782 20.61 15.54 21.59
C ALA A 782 20.14 15.87 20.16
N ASN A 783 20.30 14.91 19.22
CA ASN A 783 20.34 15.19 17.78
C ASN A 783 19.22 14.56 16.92
N ALA A 784 18.32 13.77 17.50
CA ALA A 784 17.13 13.20 16.84
C ALA A 784 15.85 13.96 17.26
N PRO A 785 14.75 13.97 16.47
CA PRO A 785 13.50 14.61 16.90
C PRO A 785 12.85 13.77 18.00
N ILE A 786 13.00 14.24 19.24
CA ILE A 786 12.42 13.61 20.43
C ILE A 786 11.19 14.41 20.84
N PHE A 787 10.03 13.77 20.76
CA PHE A 787 8.77 14.33 21.25
C PHE A 787 8.11 13.35 22.21
N GLY A 788 7.93 13.77 23.47
CA GLY A 788 7.15 13.05 24.46
C GLY A 788 5.71 13.51 24.41
N VAL A 789 4.76 12.57 24.31
CA VAL A 789 3.34 12.82 24.62
C VAL A 789 3.00 12.30 26.02
N ASP A 790 1.91 12.78 26.62
CA ASP A 790 1.26 12.21 27.80
C ASP A 790 0.07 11.29 27.40
N ALA A 791 -0.61 10.72 28.40
CA ALA A 791 -1.69 9.75 28.19
C ALA A 791 -2.98 10.37 27.61
N ASP A 792 -3.25 11.65 27.88
CA ASP A 792 -4.29 12.46 27.21
C ASP A 792 -3.87 12.89 25.78
N MET A 793 -2.80 12.27 25.28
CA MET A 793 -2.27 12.42 23.94
C MET A 793 -1.78 13.86 23.68
N ARG A 794 -1.26 14.58 24.69
CA ARG A 794 -0.71 15.95 24.55
C ARG A 794 0.80 15.97 24.64
N ILE A 795 1.46 16.93 23.98
CA ILE A 795 2.94 16.95 23.91
C ILE A 795 3.53 17.59 25.17
N ASN A 796 4.61 17.03 25.73
CA ASN A 796 5.25 17.50 26.98
C ASN A 796 6.78 17.64 26.92
N ILE A 797 7.49 16.76 26.20
CA ILE A 797 8.89 16.97 25.81
C ILE A 797 8.88 17.31 24.33
N PHE A 798 9.57 18.38 23.94
CA PHE A 798 9.76 18.73 22.54
C PHE A 798 11.13 19.35 22.37
N ASN A 799 12.10 18.55 21.92
CA ASN A 799 13.47 19.00 21.80
C ASN A 799 13.68 19.88 20.56
N ARG A 800 14.82 20.58 20.52
CA ARG A 800 15.19 21.51 19.43
C ARG A 800 15.23 20.88 18.03
N LYS A 801 15.19 19.55 17.91
CA LYS A 801 15.14 18.85 16.63
C LYS A 801 13.71 18.55 16.17
N ALA A 802 12.79 18.25 17.09
CA ALA A 802 11.38 18.04 16.77
C ALA A 802 10.71 19.31 16.21
N GLU A 803 11.15 20.49 16.66
CA GLU A 803 10.73 21.79 16.12
C GLU A 803 11.01 21.93 14.62
N GLN A 804 12.18 21.46 14.18
CA GLN A 804 12.67 21.62 12.80
C GLN A 804 11.94 20.74 11.79
N THR A 805 11.48 19.56 12.20
CA THR A 805 10.80 18.60 11.30
C THR A 805 9.32 18.97 11.10
N THR A 806 8.67 19.54 12.12
CA THR A 806 7.22 19.79 12.12
C THR A 806 6.83 21.24 11.79
N ASN A 807 7.78 22.17 11.88
CA ASN A 807 7.59 23.63 11.81
C ASN A 807 6.65 24.22 12.90
N PHE A 808 6.66 23.61 14.09
CA PHE A 808 6.07 24.18 15.31
C PHE A 808 7.18 24.43 16.36
N LEU A 809 7.05 25.46 17.18
CA LEU A 809 7.97 25.68 18.31
C LEU A 809 7.53 24.86 19.53
N SER A 810 8.47 24.49 20.39
CA SER A 810 8.22 23.77 21.65
C SER A 810 7.14 24.48 22.50
N GLN A 811 7.23 25.80 22.61
CA GLN A 811 6.26 26.65 23.33
C GLN A 811 4.89 26.80 22.65
N GLU A 812 4.71 26.31 21.41
CA GLU A 812 3.43 26.34 20.68
C GLU A 812 2.67 25.01 20.72
N VAL A 813 3.36 23.87 20.87
CA VAL A 813 2.74 22.54 20.84
C VAL A 813 2.80 21.78 22.16
N VAL A 814 3.70 22.14 23.08
CA VAL A 814 3.68 21.56 24.44
C VAL A 814 2.38 21.96 25.14
N GLY A 815 1.58 20.95 25.52
CA GLY A 815 0.22 21.08 26.06
C GLY A 815 -0.90 20.80 25.05
N GLU A 816 -0.64 20.86 23.75
CA GLU A 816 -1.66 20.60 22.72
C GLU A 816 -1.78 19.12 22.36
N ASN A 817 -2.99 18.70 22.01
CA ASN A 817 -3.27 17.31 21.64
C ASN A 817 -2.59 16.96 20.32
N VAL A 818 -1.86 15.84 20.28
CA VAL A 818 -1.10 15.32 19.14
C VAL A 818 -2.00 15.00 17.95
N GLY A 819 -3.28 14.68 18.20
CA GLY A 819 -4.32 14.59 17.18
C GLY A 819 -4.54 15.89 16.39
N THR A 820 -4.02 17.02 16.83
CA THR A 820 -4.02 18.30 16.08
C THR A 820 -2.93 18.35 15.00
N ILE A 821 -1.80 17.63 15.20
CA ILE A 821 -0.70 17.52 14.23
C ILE A 821 -0.75 16.24 13.37
N ILE A 822 -1.69 15.33 13.61
CA ILE A 822 -1.90 14.08 12.85
C ILE A 822 -2.95 14.28 11.74
N SER A 823 -2.73 13.66 10.57
CA SER A 823 -3.69 13.68 9.45
C SER A 823 -5.00 12.95 9.81
N PRO A 824 -6.20 13.46 9.42
CA PRO A 824 -7.50 12.92 9.85
C PRO A 824 -7.68 11.42 9.68
N GLU A 825 -7.25 10.88 8.54
CA GLU A 825 -7.33 9.45 8.20
C GLU A 825 -6.60 8.53 9.21
N PHE A 826 -5.49 9.00 9.80
CA PHE A 826 -4.67 8.25 10.75
C PHE A 826 -5.03 8.51 12.21
N LYS A 827 -6.05 9.32 12.53
CA LYS A 827 -6.35 9.69 13.94
C LYS A 827 -6.93 8.55 14.76
N ALA A 828 -8.00 7.93 14.26
CA ALA A 828 -8.69 6.82 14.95
C ALA A 828 -7.74 5.64 15.15
N MET A 829 -6.91 5.38 14.13
CA MET A 829 -5.73 4.54 14.21
C MET A 829 -4.79 5.03 15.32
N THR A 830 -4.01 6.11 15.15
CA THR A 830 -2.91 6.52 16.07
C THR A 830 -3.28 6.50 17.56
N HIS A 831 -4.51 6.91 17.89
CA HIS A 831 -5.09 6.83 19.24
C HIS A 831 -4.89 5.45 19.90
N GLU A 832 -5.11 4.38 19.15
CA GLU A 832 -5.28 3.02 19.65
C GLU A 832 -3.88 2.32 19.85
N ILE A 833 -2.83 2.61 19.04
CA ILE A 833 -1.44 2.20 19.34
C ILE A 833 -0.95 2.95 20.54
N MET A 834 -1.28 4.24 20.66
CA MET A 834 -0.87 5.00 21.82
C MET A 834 -1.56 4.48 23.08
N CYS A 835 -2.85 4.10 23.04
CA CYS A 835 -3.48 3.31 24.11
C CYS A 835 -2.68 2.03 24.43
N GLN A 836 -2.19 1.31 23.41
CA GLN A 836 -1.43 0.07 23.62
C GLN A 836 0.06 0.26 23.99
N ALA A 837 0.61 1.45 23.73
CA ALA A 837 1.92 1.92 24.22
C ALA A 837 1.82 2.31 25.70
N LEU A 838 0.70 2.93 26.08
CA LEU A 838 0.32 3.23 27.46
C LEU A 838 0.08 1.94 28.25
N GLN A 839 -0.55 0.93 27.64
CA GLN A 839 -0.62 -0.46 28.15
C GLN A 839 0.75 -1.16 28.22
N GLY A 840 1.84 -0.47 27.85
CA GLY A 840 3.20 -0.87 28.17
C GLY A 840 3.73 -2.04 27.37
N ASN A 841 3.13 -2.31 26.21
CA ASN A 841 3.67 -3.21 25.23
C ASN A 841 4.60 -2.39 24.32
N GLU A 842 5.85 -2.81 24.12
CA GLU A 842 6.80 -2.05 23.28
C GLU A 842 6.26 -1.92 21.87
N THR A 843 6.11 -0.67 21.40
CA THR A 843 5.47 -0.44 20.10
C THR A 843 6.47 -0.54 18.98
N ALA A 844 6.32 -1.59 18.16
CA ALA A 844 7.07 -1.74 16.94
C ALA A 844 6.71 -0.62 15.97
N SER A 845 7.69 -0.30 15.13
CA SER A 845 7.71 0.86 14.25
C SER A 845 6.44 1.02 13.41
N PHE A 846 5.69 2.09 13.62
CA PHE A 846 4.43 2.35 12.91
C PHE A 846 4.50 3.63 12.05
N GLU A 847 3.86 3.58 10.89
CA GLU A 847 3.85 4.68 9.92
C GLU A 847 2.75 5.69 10.25
N LEU A 848 3.11 6.98 10.28
CA LEU A 848 2.22 8.05 10.71
C LEU A 848 2.35 9.30 9.83
N ALA A 849 1.28 9.67 9.11
CA ALA A 849 1.23 10.90 8.33
C ALA A 849 0.91 12.12 9.21
N LEU A 850 1.94 12.82 9.67
CA LEU A 850 1.81 14.13 10.33
C LEU A 850 1.48 15.23 9.31
N LYS A 851 0.83 16.29 9.79
CA LYS A 851 0.48 17.50 9.02
C LYS A 851 1.27 18.68 9.57
N THR A 852 2.12 19.27 8.74
CA THR A 852 2.91 20.46 9.12
C THR A 852 2.00 21.68 9.32
N LYS A 853 2.53 22.70 10.00
CA LYS A 853 1.89 24.02 10.16
C LYS A 853 1.52 24.71 8.84
N THR A 854 2.15 24.31 7.72
CA THR A 854 1.85 24.79 6.35
C THR A 854 0.86 23.91 5.57
N GLY A 855 0.39 22.80 6.16
CA GLY A 855 -0.61 21.91 5.58
C GLY A 855 -0.08 20.78 4.70
N ARG A 856 1.24 20.64 4.54
CA ARG A 856 1.88 19.50 3.86
C ARG A 856 1.82 18.25 4.76
N LYS A 857 1.60 17.07 4.17
CA LYS A 857 1.77 15.77 4.86
C LYS A 857 3.26 15.37 4.87
N VAL A 858 3.70 14.81 5.99
CA VAL A 858 5.05 14.27 6.24
C VAL A 858 4.85 12.94 6.95
N ASN A 859 5.39 11.85 6.40
CA ASN A 859 5.18 10.51 6.94
C ASN A 859 6.38 10.13 7.81
N ILE A 860 6.13 9.76 9.05
CA ILE A 860 7.16 9.42 10.03
C ILE A 860 6.96 7.98 10.48
N LEU A 861 8.04 7.20 10.49
CA LEU A 861 8.11 5.92 11.19
C LEU A 861 8.40 6.24 12.65
N LEU A 862 7.43 5.96 13.52
CA LEU A 862 7.51 6.31 14.93
C LEU A 862 7.80 5.07 15.77
N ASN A 863 8.93 5.10 16.48
CA ASN A 863 9.17 4.20 17.60
C ASN A 863 8.72 4.94 18.86
N ALA A 864 7.61 4.49 19.44
CA ALA A 864 7.00 5.13 20.60
C ALA A 864 7.26 4.27 21.84
N THR A 865 8.27 4.66 22.63
CA THR A 865 8.64 3.96 23.85
C THR A 865 7.92 4.58 25.04
N ALA A 866 7.24 3.74 25.82
CA ALA A 866 6.69 4.09 27.12
C ALA A 866 7.76 4.80 27.99
N ARG A 867 7.51 6.05 28.39
CA ARG A 867 8.45 6.78 29.24
C ARG A 867 8.15 6.49 30.70
N PHE A 868 9.15 5.97 31.40
CA PHE A 868 9.11 5.78 32.84
C PHE A 868 9.64 7.00 33.59
N ASP A 869 9.04 7.30 34.73
CA ASP A 869 9.59 8.21 35.73
C ASP A 869 10.55 7.45 36.69
N GLN A 870 10.91 8.07 37.82
CA GLN A 870 11.70 7.44 38.89
C GLN A 870 10.95 6.31 39.65
N HIS A 871 9.71 5.98 39.27
CA HIS A 871 8.85 5.00 39.93
C HIS A 871 8.32 3.90 38.99
N GLY A 872 8.51 4.03 37.68
CA GLY A 872 8.33 2.94 36.71
C GLY A 872 6.97 2.88 36.03
N GLN A 873 6.14 3.91 36.14
CA GLN A 873 4.86 4.00 35.40
C GLN A 873 5.00 4.82 34.11
N ILE A 874 4.11 4.55 33.15
CA ILE A 874 4.16 5.09 31.80
C ILE A 874 3.55 6.48 31.81
N VAL A 875 4.38 7.46 32.19
CA VAL A 875 4.06 8.89 32.27
C VAL A 875 4.00 9.51 30.87
N GLY A 876 3.23 8.89 29.98
CA GLY A 876 3.23 9.15 28.55
C GLY A 876 4.29 8.39 27.77
N VAL A 877 4.38 8.70 26.48
CA VAL A 877 5.16 7.95 25.49
C VAL A 877 6.19 8.89 24.87
N VAL A 878 7.48 8.54 24.96
CA VAL A 878 8.55 9.24 24.23
C VAL A 878 8.64 8.63 22.83
N GLY A 879 8.19 9.41 21.86
CA GLY A 879 8.41 9.16 20.45
C GLY A 879 9.80 9.60 20.02
N ILE A 880 10.54 8.68 19.41
CA ILE A 880 11.72 9.02 18.59
C ILE A 880 11.33 8.70 17.15
N GLY A 881 11.10 9.75 16.35
CA GLY A 881 10.61 9.62 14.98
C GLY A 881 11.73 9.60 13.94
N GLN A 882 11.57 8.80 12.90
CA GLN A 882 12.37 8.85 11.67
C GLN A 882 11.48 9.24 10.48
N ASP A 883 11.86 10.26 9.73
CA ASP A 883 11.13 10.65 8.51
C ASP A 883 11.27 9.56 7.44
N ILE A 884 10.13 9.11 6.91
CA ILE A 884 10.02 8.12 5.83
C ILE A 884 9.16 8.65 4.67
N THR A 885 8.93 9.97 4.59
CA THR A 885 8.14 10.60 3.53
C THR A 885 8.65 10.19 2.16
N ASP A 886 9.96 10.20 1.97
CA ASP A 886 10.59 9.83 0.70
C ASP A 886 10.53 8.31 0.43
N ARG A 887 10.54 7.46 1.48
CA ARG A 887 10.29 6.01 1.33
C ARG A 887 8.85 5.75 0.90
N ILE A 888 7.85 6.27 1.61
CA ILE A 888 6.44 6.07 1.23
C ILE A 888 6.12 6.77 -0.09
N ALA A 889 6.79 7.88 -0.43
CA ALA A 889 6.73 8.44 -1.77
C ALA A 889 7.28 7.42 -2.78
N GLN A 890 8.50 6.89 -2.59
CA GLN A 890 9.09 5.85 -3.43
C GLN A 890 8.32 4.52 -3.41
N GLU A 891 7.47 4.24 -2.42
CA GLU A 891 6.77 2.96 -2.21
C GLU A 891 5.29 3.05 -2.61
N GLN A 892 4.66 4.23 -2.57
CA GLN A 892 3.41 4.51 -3.29
C GLN A 892 3.68 4.87 -4.74
N GLU A 893 4.85 5.43 -5.05
CA GLU A 893 5.42 5.37 -6.37
C GLU A 893 5.70 3.90 -6.66
N TYR A 894 6.39 3.10 -5.82
CA TYR A 894 6.63 1.66 -6.09
C TYR A 894 5.32 0.96 -6.38
N THR A 895 4.36 0.90 -5.46
CA THR A 895 3.00 0.41 -5.72
C THR A 895 2.39 1.03 -6.93
N ARG A 896 2.74 2.26 -7.27
CA ARG A 896 2.36 2.84 -8.54
C ARG A 896 3.06 2.32 -9.80
N LEU A 897 4.32 1.79 -9.87
CA LEU A 897 4.84 0.79 -10.90
C LEU A 897 4.73 -0.69 -10.39
N ILE A 898 3.94 -0.94 -9.35
CA ILE A 898 2.90 -1.97 -9.39
C ILE A 898 1.68 -1.16 -10.02
N ASP A 899 0.36 -1.37 -9.87
CA ASP A 899 -0.70 -0.48 -10.45
C ASP A 899 -0.93 -0.15 -12.01
N SER A 900 -0.12 0.63 -12.82
CA SER A 900 -0.41 1.06 -14.28
C SER A 900 0.46 1.05 -15.68
N ALA A 901 1.52 0.24 -15.96
CA ALA A 901 2.41 -0.07 -17.14
C ALA A 901 1.99 -0.94 -18.36
N ASN A 902 2.30 -0.50 -19.57
CA ASN A 902 1.73 -1.14 -20.75
C ASN A 902 1.73 -2.70 -20.94
N ALA A 903 2.77 -3.53 -20.73
CA ALA A 903 2.73 -4.96 -21.20
C ALA A 903 2.46 -6.04 -20.11
N PRO A 904 2.39 -7.39 -20.35
CA PRO A 904 2.00 -8.45 -19.39
C PRO A 904 3.16 -8.84 -18.54
N ILE A 905 3.01 -9.80 -17.63
CA ILE A 905 3.95 -9.92 -16.51
C ILE A 905 4.19 -11.32 -15.75
N PHE A 906 3.77 -11.52 -14.47
CA PHE A 906 3.64 -12.66 -13.49
C PHE A 906 3.93 -12.22 -12.02
N GLY A 907 3.20 -12.69 -10.99
CA GLY A 907 3.40 -12.31 -9.58
C GLY A 907 2.77 -13.26 -8.53
N VAL A 908 3.55 -14.23 -8.04
CA VAL A 908 3.11 -15.23 -7.05
C VAL A 908 3.97 -15.27 -5.79
N ASP A 909 3.45 -15.86 -4.72
CA ASP A 909 4.17 -16.16 -3.48
C ASP A 909 4.95 -17.48 -3.56
N VAL A 910 5.59 -17.88 -2.46
CA VAL A 910 6.34 -19.15 -2.37
C VAL A 910 5.48 -20.42 -2.49
N ASN A 911 4.15 -20.29 -2.40
CA ASN A 911 3.18 -21.39 -2.51
C ASN A 911 2.55 -21.47 -3.93
N GLY A 912 2.88 -20.53 -4.83
CA GLY A 912 2.25 -20.40 -6.15
C GLY A 912 0.90 -19.66 -6.14
N CYS A 913 0.53 -19.06 -5.00
CA CYS A 913 -0.66 -18.23 -4.88
C CYS A 913 -0.38 -16.83 -5.44
N VAL A 914 -1.28 -16.33 -6.28
CA VAL A 914 -1.19 -15.00 -6.88
C VAL A 914 -1.21 -13.92 -5.79
N ASN A 915 -0.16 -13.09 -5.70
CA ASN A 915 0.05 -12.14 -4.59
C ASN A 915 0.22 -10.68 -5.02
N ILE A 916 0.25 -10.46 -6.33
CA ILE A 916 0.04 -9.21 -7.02
C ILE A 916 -0.87 -9.62 -8.19
N TRP A 917 -1.84 -8.80 -8.61
CA TRP A 917 -2.53 -8.97 -9.89
C TRP A 917 -3.15 -7.66 -10.36
N ASN A 918 -2.60 -7.13 -11.44
CA ASN A 918 -2.75 -5.75 -11.92
C ASN A 918 -4.07 -5.48 -12.68
N LYS A 919 -4.11 -4.72 -13.78
CA LYS A 919 -5.40 -4.41 -14.45
C LYS A 919 -5.47 -4.75 -15.95
N LYS A 920 -4.51 -4.40 -16.78
CA LYS A 920 -4.59 -4.56 -18.25
C LYS A 920 -4.88 -5.98 -18.80
N ALA A 921 -4.64 -7.07 -18.08
CA ALA A 921 -5.09 -8.44 -18.37
C ALA A 921 -6.21 -9.00 -17.50
N ALA A 922 -6.70 -8.24 -16.52
CA ALA A 922 -8.11 -8.34 -16.19
C ALA A 922 -9.00 -7.93 -17.38
N GLU A 923 -8.43 -7.32 -18.43
CA GLU A 923 -9.08 -7.05 -19.72
C GLU A 923 -8.78 -8.11 -20.81
N ILE A 924 -7.88 -9.05 -20.52
CA ILE A 924 -7.32 -10.03 -21.48
C ILE A 924 -7.90 -11.39 -21.24
N THR A 925 -7.61 -11.92 -20.07
CA THR A 925 -8.21 -13.14 -19.62
C THR A 925 -9.61 -12.85 -19.16
N GLN A 926 -9.91 -11.58 -18.89
CA GLN A 926 -11.19 -11.12 -18.38
C GLN A 926 -11.42 -11.60 -16.92
N TYR A 927 -10.37 -12.13 -16.27
CA TYR A 927 -10.30 -12.36 -14.82
C TYR A 927 -9.85 -11.09 -14.11
N THR A 928 -10.81 -10.42 -13.46
CA THR A 928 -10.53 -9.33 -12.55
C THR A 928 -9.68 -9.82 -11.37
N PRO A 929 -8.93 -8.95 -10.69
CA PRO A 929 -8.02 -9.43 -9.66
C PRO A 929 -8.76 -9.91 -8.39
N ASN A 930 -10.07 -9.66 -8.28
CA ASN A 930 -10.92 -10.32 -7.27
C ASN A 930 -11.10 -11.81 -7.56
N ASP A 931 -11.11 -12.21 -8.85
CA ASP A 931 -11.33 -13.60 -9.24
C ASP A 931 -10.11 -14.50 -8.93
N VAL A 932 -8.98 -13.95 -8.50
CA VAL A 932 -7.66 -14.60 -8.64
C VAL A 932 -6.67 -14.38 -7.48
N MET A 933 -6.75 -13.26 -6.75
CA MET A 933 -5.77 -12.95 -5.70
C MET A 933 -5.89 -13.95 -4.55
N GLY A 934 -4.77 -14.55 -4.17
CA GLY A 934 -4.70 -15.67 -3.22
C GLY A 934 -4.95 -17.07 -3.82
N GLU A 935 -5.43 -17.17 -5.07
CA GLU A 935 -5.64 -18.46 -5.75
C GLU A 935 -4.34 -18.99 -6.34
N ASN A 936 -4.22 -20.32 -6.50
CA ASN A 936 -3.06 -20.91 -7.15
C ASN A 936 -3.12 -20.67 -8.68
N LEU A 937 -2.07 -20.05 -9.21
CA LEU A 937 -1.99 -19.65 -10.62
C LEU A 937 -2.05 -20.85 -11.59
N VAL A 938 -1.45 -21.98 -11.20
CA VAL A 938 -1.38 -23.17 -12.04
C VAL A 938 -2.73 -23.87 -12.07
N GLU A 939 -3.28 -24.19 -10.90
CA GLU A 939 -4.53 -24.95 -10.77
C GLU A 939 -5.76 -24.25 -11.36
N LYS A 940 -5.74 -22.90 -11.44
CA LYS A 940 -6.91 -22.11 -11.84
C LYS A 940 -6.87 -21.60 -13.30
N PHE A 941 -5.71 -21.56 -13.95
CA PHE A 941 -5.57 -20.92 -15.27
C PHE A 941 -4.77 -21.70 -16.33
N ILE A 942 -3.85 -22.57 -15.91
CA ILE A 942 -2.98 -23.35 -16.81
C ILE A 942 -3.65 -24.71 -17.07
N THR A 943 -3.63 -25.18 -18.32
CA THR A 943 -4.13 -26.52 -18.68
C THR A 943 -3.13 -27.62 -18.29
N GLU A 944 -3.61 -28.85 -18.09
CA GLU A 944 -2.75 -30.03 -17.80
C GLU A 944 -1.80 -30.43 -18.96
N ASP A 945 -1.99 -29.86 -20.16
CA ASP A 945 -1.18 -30.07 -21.40
C ASP A 945 -0.08 -29.01 -21.59
#